data_AF-A0A1C6BUB7-F1
#
_entry.id   AF-A0A1C6BUB7-F1
#
_cell.length_a   1.000
_cell.length_b   1.000
_cell.length_c   1.000
_cell.angle_alpha   90.00
_cell.angle_beta   90.00
_cell.angle_gamma   90.00
#
_symmetry.space_group_name_H-M   'P 1'
#
loop_
_entity.id
_entity.type
_entity.pdbx_description
1 polymer ?
#
loop_
_entity_poly.entity_id
_entity_poly.type
_entity_poly.pdbx_seq_one_letter_code
_entity_poly.pdbx_strand_id
1 'polypeptide(L)'
;MYQKYIKRFFDIILSLCCIILSSPILLVTALLVRIKLGSPVIFKQERPGYHNEVFTLYKFRSMTDAKDENGNLLPDKERLPRFGQLLRSTSLDELPEFFNILFGHMSFVGPRPLLKQYVDFYSARQKRRADVRPGLTGLAQVNGRNAISWEEKFEFDLEYVDSISLITDIKIMFQTVTKVLKRAGISAQESVTMYAFQGTKKGQFSKYKRDGHIKILFSSVGDQVEFIDTFRYAAGKLGVKVTFVGCDHSLEAPALYRCHKHYQVPEPGEEGYITALLHICKQENIGLIIPRTEKDVFIMSQRISEFEAIGTEVLIANEELAVLCSNKRWTGNFFEECGLNCPKIVDKAQDYTQGYPAMFAALDAMDNLQQSIMVHDEKELNFNASKYDNYTIRPFLNGKMYEIDVFCNPDGSPVFITPRAKEDIEGKESARYRVVRDHKIVEEVEKILLKLKPCGWMTVFMLREENTDKDYFIRMEPWYHQASTVSIKAGADAPFAALSMMLGEPLAYKEDAADDNVIFTRFEKSVCLNTKEEPIVEIHDFKELYHLDDAIGSVIFDLDDTLYSEKDYVRSSFRVVERILPEVKNIFNKLCAALEKGQPPLETVLKEAGIYSDELLLKCREAIRDHKPEITLYEGVKELFFELHTQKRSIGLLIDGTPKVQRAKIEALGLDKMADEILITDELAGHGNVMEFRKPNDLPFLIMKKRLDVPCRNMAFVGDDIEKDFIAPRALGMECYWKKNEDGLYE
;
A
#
# COMPACT_ATOMS: atom_id res chain seq x y z
N MET A 1 18.92 -35.82 -3.72
CA MET A 1 20.08 -36.72 -3.96
C MET A 1 20.73 -36.48 -5.33
N TYR A 2 19.95 -36.47 -6.43
CA TYR A 2 20.46 -36.23 -7.79
C TYR A 2 21.29 -34.94 -7.94
N GLN A 3 20.71 -33.78 -7.62
CA GLN A 3 21.37 -32.47 -7.72
C GLN A 3 22.66 -32.37 -6.87
N LYS A 4 22.63 -32.87 -5.63
CA LYS A 4 23.73 -32.73 -4.66
C LYS A 4 24.94 -33.61 -4.99
N TYR A 5 24.73 -34.84 -5.48
CA TYR A 5 25.81 -35.83 -5.62
C TYR A 5 26.02 -36.35 -7.05
N ILE A 6 24.95 -36.56 -7.81
CA ILE A 6 25.00 -37.28 -9.08
C ILE A 6 25.21 -36.31 -10.26
N LYS A 7 24.51 -35.18 -10.28
CA LYS A 7 24.56 -34.19 -11.36
C LYS A 7 25.98 -33.67 -11.60
N ARG A 8 26.71 -33.36 -10.52
CA ARG A 8 28.08 -32.85 -10.62
C ARG A 8 29.05 -33.86 -11.25
N PHE A 9 28.91 -35.14 -10.93
CA PHE A 9 29.73 -36.20 -11.51
C PHE A 9 29.50 -36.32 -13.02
N PHE A 10 28.24 -36.29 -13.47
CA PHE A 10 27.91 -36.26 -14.89
C PHE A 10 28.43 -35.01 -15.60
N ASP A 11 28.32 -33.83 -14.98
CA ASP A 11 28.84 -32.59 -15.55
C ASP A 11 30.36 -32.67 -15.82
N ILE A 12 31.13 -33.25 -14.90
CA ILE A 12 32.58 -33.42 -15.07
C ILE A 12 32.90 -34.38 -16.23
N ILE A 13 32.28 -35.56 -16.26
CA ILE A 13 32.54 -36.55 -17.31
C ILE A 13 32.13 -36.00 -18.68
N LEU A 14 30.94 -35.43 -18.78
CA LEU A 14 30.41 -34.94 -20.04
C LEU A 14 31.21 -33.74 -20.54
N SER A 15 31.63 -32.82 -19.65
CA SER A 15 32.46 -31.67 -20.05
C SER A 15 33.83 -32.10 -20.52
N LEU A 16 34.47 -33.08 -19.85
CA LEU A 16 35.75 -33.63 -20.29
C LEU A 16 35.64 -34.28 -21.68
N CYS A 17 34.62 -35.10 -21.90
CA CYS A 17 34.34 -35.69 -23.22
C CYS A 17 34.11 -34.62 -24.28
N CYS A 18 33.27 -33.62 -23.99
CA CYS A 18 33.00 -32.52 -24.92
C CYS A 18 34.25 -31.70 -25.23
N ILE A 19 35.13 -31.43 -24.26
CA ILE A 19 36.39 -30.71 -24.47
C ILE A 19 37.33 -31.51 -25.39
N ILE A 20 37.50 -32.81 -25.14
CA ILE A 20 38.37 -33.67 -25.96
C ILE A 20 37.84 -33.74 -27.39
N LEU A 21 36.56 -34.02 -27.57
CA LEU A 21 35.93 -34.14 -28.89
C LEU A 21 35.90 -32.81 -29.66
N SER A 22 35.67 -31.70 -28.96
CA SER A 22 35.65 -30.37 -29.58
C SER A 22 37.03 -29.72 -29.69
N SER A 23 38.10 -30.33 -29.17
CA SER A 23 39.45 -29.73 -29.16
C SER A 23 39.96 -29.29 -30.54
N PRO A 24 39.75 -30.03 -31.66
CA PRO A 24 40.15 -29.55 -32.98
C PRO A 24 39.34 -28.33 -33.42
N ILE A 25 38.03 -28.31 -33.10
CA ILE A 25 37.11 -27.21 -33.43
C ILE A 25 37.45 -25.97 -32.60
N LEU A 26 37.74 -26.13 -31.30
CA LEU A 26 38.19 -25.06 -30.42
C LEU A 26 39.47 -24.42 -30.96
N LEU A 27 40.46 -25.23 -31.39
CA LEU A 27 41.71 -24.74 -31.96
C LEU A 27 41.51 -23.95 -33.26
N VAL A 28 40.73 -24.50 -34.19
CA VAL A 28 40.41 -23.83 -35.46
C VAL A 28 39.63 -22.53 -35.21
N THR A 29 38.64 -22.56 -34.32
CA THR A 29 37.84 -21.39 -33.95
C THR A 29 38.71 -20.31 -33.29
N ALA A 30 39.61 -20.70 -32.39
CA ALA A 30 40.56 -19.78 -31.75
C ALA A 30 41.46 -19.09 -32.78
N LEU A 31 41.98 -19.83 -33.77
CA LEU A 31 42.78 -19.27 -34.86
C LEU A 31 41.95 -18.31 -35.72
N LEU A 32 40.73 -18.69 -36.10
CA LEU A 32 39.84 -17.83 -36.90
C LEU A 32 39.48 -16.54 -36.16
N VAL A 33 39.18 -16.61 -34.87
CA VAL A 33 38.94 -15.43 -34.03
C VAL A 33 40.19 -14.56 -33.97
N ARG A 34 41.38 -15.14 -33.79
CA ARG A 34 42.65 -14.39 -33.77
C ARG A 34 42.91 -13.64 -35.07
N ILE A 35 42.63 -14.27 -36.21
CA ILE A 35 42.85 -13.69 -37.55
C ILE A 35 41.79 -12.63 -37.87
N LYS A 36 40.51 -12.89 -37.55
CA LYS A 36 39.38 -12.05 -37.98
C LYS A 36 39.02 -10.93 -37.01
N LEU A 37 39.25 -11.11 -35.71
CA LEU A 37 38.85 -10.19 -34.63
C LEU A 37 40.02 -9.71 -33.75
N GLY A 38 41.20 -10.31 -33.89
CA GLY A 38 42.41 -9.89 -33.18
C GLY A 38 42.57 -10.54 -31.80
N SER A 39 43.23 -9.83 -30.89
CA SER A 39 43.45 -10.26 -29.49
C SER A 39 42.61 -9.38 -28.56
N PRO A 40 42.01 -9.92 -27.49
CA PRO A 40 42.06 -11.31 -27.01
C PRO A 40 41.14 -12.26 -27.80
N VAL A 41 41.53 -13.54 -27.87
CA VAL A 41 40.74 -14.61 -28.49
C VAL A 41 39.57 -15.04 -27.60
N ILE A 42 39.83 -15.15 -26.29
CA ILE A 42 38.83 -15.47 -25.28
C ILE A 42 38.30 -14.18 -24.68
N PHE A 43 36.99 -13.98 -24.80
CA PHE A 43 36.25 -12.99 -24.06
C PHE A 43 35.96 -13.49 -22.65
N LYS A 44 36.23 -12.66 -21.65
CA LYS A 44 36.02 -12.94 -20.23
C LYS A 44 34.98 -11.98 -19.68
N GLN A 45 34.03 -12.48 -18.90
CA GLN A 45 33.01 -11.65 -18.27
C GLN A 45 32.62 -12.17 -16.90
N GLU A 46 32.51 -11.29 -15.91
CA GLU A 46 32.01 -11.65 -14.58
C GLU A 46 30.51 -11.95 -14.62
N ARG A 47 30.13 -13.06 -13.98
CA ARG A 47 28.75 -13.54 -13.87
C ARG A 47 28.48 -14.05 -12.45
N PRO A 48 27.26 -13.88 -11.91
CA PRO A 48 26.86 -14.51 -10.66
C PRO A 48 26.67 -16.01 -10.89
N GLY A 49 27.21 -16.80 -9.97
CA GLY A 49 27.20 -18.26 -9.95
C GLY A 49 26.25 -18.83 -8.91
N TYR A 50 26.55 -20.04 -8.48
CA TYR A 50 25.85 -20.70 -7.37
C TYR A 50 25.98 -19.85 -6.10
N HIS A 51 24.87 -19.62 -5.39
CA HIS A 51 24.78 -18.68 -4.26
C HIS A 51 25.30 -17.27 -4.56
N ASN A 52 25.15 -16.81 -5.80
CA ASN A 52 25.62 -15.51 -6.29
C ASN A 52 27.14 -15.31 -6.22
N GLU A 53 27.93 -16.35 -5.97
CA GLU A 53 29.40 -16.26 -6.03
C GLU A 53 29.84 -15.89 -7.46
N VAL A 54 30.60 -14.81 -7.60
CA VAL A 54 30.99 -14.31 -8.91
C VAL A 54 32.06 -15.23 -9.53
N PHE A 55 31.85 -15.63 -10.78
CA PHE A 55 32.83 -16.38 -11.57
C PHE A 55 33.09 -15.72 -12.93
N THR A 56 34.22 -16.05 -13.54
CA THR A 56 34.56 -15.57 -14.89
C THR A 56 34.03 -16.53 -15.95
N LEU A 57 33.08 -16.09 -16.75
CA LEU A 57 32.56 -16.80 -17.92
C LEU A 57 33.54 -16.68 -19.10
N TYR A 58 33.82 -17.81 -19.76
CA TYR A 58 34.68 -17.86 -20.96
C TYR A 58 33.86 -18.03 -22.23
N LYS A 59 34.08 -17.15 -23.22
CA LYS A 59 33.54 -17.27 -24.58
C LYS A 59 34.60 -16.97 -25.63
N PHE A 60 34.40 -17.38 -26.87
CA PHE A 60 35.14 -16.77 -27.96
C PHE A 60 34.65 -15.36 -28.22
N ARG A 61 35.59 -14.45 -28.45
CA ARG A 61 35.27 -13.09 -28.85
C ARG A 61 34.50 -13.10 -30.18
N SER A 62 33.32 -12.49 -30.19
CA SER A 62 32.46 -12.37 -31.38
C SER A 62 32.26 -10.92 -31.86
N MET A 63 32.70 -9.93 -31.08
CA MET A 63 32.52 -8.50 -31.37
C MET A 63 33.86 -7.76 -31.43
N THR A 64 33.90 -6.66 -32.16
CA THR A 64 35.06 -5.76 -32.26
C THR A 64 35.10 -4.76 -31.10
N ASP A 65 36.25 -4.11 -30.89
CA ASP A 65 36.41 -3.02 -29.90
C ASP A 65 36.26 -1.65 -30.55
N ALA A 66 35.47 -1.55 -31.62
CA ALA A 66 35.27 -0.27 -32.31
C ALA A 66 34.62 0.75 -31.37
N LYS A 67 35.18 1.96 -31.36
CA LYS A 67 34.78 3.08 -30.49
C LYS A 67 34.43 4.30 -31.34
N ASP A 68 33.58 5.17 -30.81
CA ASP A 68 33.28 6.48 -31.37
C ASP A 68 34.42 7.49 -31.12
N GLU A 69 34.25 8.71 -31.62
CA GLU A 69 35.22 9.81 -31.49
C GLU A 69 35.46 10.22 -30.02
N ASN A 70 34.52 9.89 -29.12
CA ASN A 70 34.60 10.17 -27.69
C ASN A 70 35.23 9.01 -26.89
N GLY A 71 35.62 7.93 -27.56
CA GLY A 71 36.22 6.75 -26.93
C GLY A 71 35.22 5.77 -26.31
N ASN A 72 33.92 5.96 -26.52
CA ASN A 72 32.86 5.04 -26.11
C ASN A 72 32.71 3.90 -27.13
N LEU A 73 32.33 2.70 -26.69
CA LEU A 73 32.11 1.59 -27.61
C LEU A 73 30.91 1.87 -28.52
N LEU A 74 31.06 1.59 -29.83
CA LEU A 74 29.97 1.72 -30.80
C LEU A 74 28.80 0.78 -30.45
N PRO A 75 27.59 1.02 -30.99
CA PRO A 75 26.45 0.12 -30.82
C PRO A 75 26.76 -1.32 -31.24
N ASP A 76 26.11 -2.29 -30.58
CA ASP A 76 26.34 -3.73 -30.80
C ASP A 76 26.17 -4.16 -32.27
N LYS A 77 25.24 -3.54 -32.99
CA LYS A 77 24.98 -3.80 -34.42
C LYS A 77 26.18 -3.45 -35.30
N GLU A 78 26.94 -2.43 -34.93
CA GLU A 78 28.13 -1.98 -35.65
C GLU A 78 29.38 -2.77 -35.24
N ARG A 79 29.40 -3.26 -34.00
CA ARG A 79 30.51 -4.06 -33.46
C ARG A 79 30.42 -5.56 -33.76
N LEU A 80 29.31 -6.04 -34.32
CA LEU A 80 29.07 -7.46 -34.61
C LEU A 80 29.28 -7.78 -36.10
N PRO A 81 30.50 -8.14 -36.54
CA PRO A 81 30.78 -8.45 -37.95
C PRO A 81 30.15 -9.77 -38.38
N ARG A 82 30.04 -9.99 -39.70
CA ARG A 82 29.45 -11.23 -40.29
C ARG A 82 30.05 -12.52 -39.70
N PHE A 83 31.36 -12.55 -39.45
CA PHE A 83 32.01 -13.68 -38.78
C PHE A 83 31.50 -13.89 -37.35
N GLY A 84 31.36 -12.83 -36.56
CA GLY A 84 30.78 -12.87 -35.23
C GLY A 84 29.32 -13.31 -35.20
N GLN A 85 28.53 -12.89 -36.19
CA GLN A 85 27.14 -13.34 -36.39
C GLN A 85 27.09 -14.85 -36.66
N LEU A 86 27.96 -15.35 -37.55
CA LEU A 86 28.08 -16.78 -37.84
C LEU A 86 28.47 -17.58 -36.59
N LEU A 87 29.45 -17.09 -35.83
CA LEU A 87 29.94 -17.72 -34.61
C LEU A 87 28.83 -17.88 -33.56
N ARG A 88 28.04 -16.82 -33.32
CA ARG A 88 26.87 -16.85 -32.43
C ARG A 88 25.75 -17.76 -32.96
N SER A 89 25.48 -17.73 -34.27
CA SER A 89 24.41 -18.53 -34.89
C SER A 89 24.66 -20.05 -34.82
N THR A 90 25.93 -20.43 -34.71
CA THR A 90 26.37 -21.83 -34.57
C THR A 90 26.64 -22.21 -33.12
N SER A 91 26.50 -21.27 -32.18
CA SER A 91 26.84 -21.42 -30.75
C SER A 91 28.28 -21.87 -30.49
N LEU A 92 29.16 -21.72 -31.48
CA LEU A 92 30.58 -22.05 -31.35
C LEU A 92 31.29 -21.11 -30.38
N ASP A 93 30.75 -19.89 -30.18
CA ASP A 93 31.30 -18.92 -29.24
C ASP A 93 31.19 -19.37 -27.78
N GLU A 94 30.28 -20.29 -27.46
CA GLU A 94 30.01 -20.74 -26.08
C GLU A 94 30.76 -22.02 -25.71
N LEU A 95 31.46 -22.67 -26.66
CA LEU A 95 32.24 -23.89 -26.37
C LEU A 95 33.29 -23.72 -25.25
N PRO A 96 33.96 -22.55 -25.08
CA PRO A 96 34.85 -22.34 -23.94
C PRO A 96 34.16 -22.44 -22.58
N GLU A 97 32.83 -22.33 -22.49
CA GLU A 97 32.08 -22.53 -21.25
C GLU A 97 32.17 -23.98 -20.73
N PHE A 98 32.57 -24.96 -21.55
CA PHE A 98 32.82 -26.33 -21.06
C PHE A 98 33.92 -26.37 -19.98
N PHE A 99 34.88 -25.45 -20.03
CA PHE A 99 35.87 -25.31 -18.95
C PHE A 99 35.22 -24.77 -17.66
N ASN A 100 34.25 -23.85 -17.75
CA ASN A 100 33.48 -23.39 -16.60
C ASN A 100 32.68 -24.54 -15.95
N ILE A 101 32.14 -25.44 -16.77
CA ILE A 101 31.48 -26.66 -16.29
C ILE A 101 32.50 -27.59 -15.62
N LEU A 102 33.64 -27.85 -16.25
CA LEU A 102 34.68 -28.72 -15.69
C LEU A 102 35.19 -28.22 -14.34
N PHE A 103 35.45 -26.91 -14.19
CA PHE A 103 35.89 -26.29 -12.94
C PHE A 103 34.78 -26.17 -11.87
N GLY A 104 33.52 -26.40 -12.24
CA GLY A 104 32.40 -26.46 -11.29
C GLY A 104 31.70 -25.13 -11.03
N HIS A 105 32.03 -24.09 -11.80
CA HIS A 105 31.33 -22.81 -11.78
C HIS A 105 29.96 -22.89 -12.49
N MET A 106 29.81 -23.79 -13.47
CA MET A 106 28.59 -24.01 -14.24
C MET A 106 28.19 -25.49 -14.28
N SER A 107 26.99 -25.76 -14.78
CA SER A 107 26.45 -27.08 -15.14
C SER A 107 26.05 -27.08 -16.62
N PHE A 108 25.84 -28.26 -17.23
CA PHE A 108 25.26 -28.31 -18.58
C PHE A 108 23.84 -27.74 -18.61
N VAL A 109 23.04 -28.08 -17.59
CA VAL A 109 21.63 -27.67 -17.48
C VAL A 109 21.44 -26.88 -16.20
N GLY A 110 20.86 -25.67 -16.32
CA GLY A 110 20.61 -24.74 -15.22
C GLY A 110 20.14 -23.37 -15.71
N PRO A 111 19.68 -22.48 -14.83
CA PRO A 111 19.39 -21.08 -15.16
C PRO A 111 20.61 -20.43 -15.81
N ARG A 112 20.43 -19.76 -16.96
CA ARG A 112 21.58 -19.21 -17.69
C ARG A 112 22.22 -18.05 -16.91
N PRO A 113 23.55 -17.94 -16.77
CA PRO A 113 24.15 -16.87 -15.96
C PRO A 113 23.85 -15.49 -16.56
N LEU A 114 23.30 -14.60 -15.73
CA LEU A 114 22.88 -13.24 -16.11
C LEU A 114 23.96 -12.21 -15.73
N LEU A 115 23.80 -10.93 -16.07
CA LEU A 115 24.85 -9.95 -15.76
C LEU A 115 24.86 -9.67 -14.26
N LYS A 116 26.05 -9.44 -13.69
CA LYS A 116 26.22 -9.11 -12.26
C LYS A 116 25.33 -7.95 -11.82
N GLN A 117 25.23 -6.91 -12.66
CA GLN A 117 24.39 -5.72 -12.40
C GLN A 117 22.88 -6.02 -12.25
N TYR A 118 22.41 -7.21 -12.65
CA TYR A 118 21.00 -7.58 -12.50
C TYR A 118 20.68 -8.17 -11.13
N VAL A 119 21.70 -8.60 -10.37
CA VAL A 119 21.51 -9.20 -9.04
C VAL A 119 20.81 -8.23 -8.10
N ASP A 120 21.13 -6.94 -8.22
CA ASP A 120 20.55 -5.85 -7.41
C ASP A 120 19.09 -5.55 -7.76
N PHE A 121 18.60 -6.02 -8.91
CA PHE A 121 17.21 -5.85 -9.34
C PHE A 121 16.33 -7.07 -9.08
N TYR A 122 16.89 -8.18 -8.57
CA TYR A 122 16.12 -9.41 -8.33
C TYR A 122 15.29 -9.33 -7.07
N SER A 123 14.02 -9.73 -7.16
CA SER A 123 13.21 -10.07 -6.00
C SER A 123 13.78 -11.29 -5.25
N ALA A 124 13.40 -11.50 -4.00
CA ALA A 124 13.78 -12.70 -3.23
C ALA A 124 13.44 -14.00 -3.99
N ARG A 125 12.26 -14.06 -4.60
CA ARG A 125 11.84 -15.16 -5.48
C ARG A 125 12.78 -15.32 -6.67
N GLN A 126 13.15 -14.25 -7.37
CA GLN A 126 14.06 -14.32 -8.52
C GLN A 126 15.49 -14.72 -8.11
N LYS A 127 15.96 -14.33 -6.90
CA LYS A 127 17.28 -14.71 -6.37
C LYS A 127 17.44 -16.24 -6.22
N ARG A 128 16.34 -16.99 -6.03
CA ARG A 128 16.34 -18.47 -5.99
C ARG A 128 16.92 -19.14 -7.23
N ARG A 129 17.01 -18.44 -8.37
CA ARG A 129 17.73 -18.94 -9.56
C ARG A 129 19.20 -19.27 -9.27
N ALA A 130 19.79 -18.68 -8.22
CA ALA A 130 21.15 -18.95 -7.75
C ALA A 130 21.24 -20.11 -6.74
N ASP A 131 20.12 -20.75 -6.37
CA ASP A 131 20.08 -21.94 -5.50
C ASP A 131 20.66 -23.18 -6.21
N VAL A 132 21.06 -23.05 -7.47
CA VAL A 132 21.58 -24.11 -8.33
C VAL A 132 22.71 -23.54 -9.18
N ARG A 133 23.62 -24.39 -9.67
CA ARG A 133 24.68 -23.92 -10.57
C ARG A 133 24.07 -23.38 -11.87
N PRO A 134 24.57 -22.24 -12.38
CA PRO A 134 24.10 -21.72 -13.66
C PRO A 134 24.41 -22.70 -14.80
N GLY A 135 23.52 -22.74 -15.79
CA GLY A 135 23.59 -23.67 -16.93
C GLY A 135 24.14 -23.05 -18.20
N LEU A 136 24.79 -23.88 -19.02
CA LEU A 136 25.03 -23.56 -20.44
C LEU A 136 23.69 -23.45 -21.18
N THR A 137 22.78 -24.40 -20.91
CA THR A 137 21.38 -24.37 -21.35
C THR A 137 20.43 -24.48 -20.15
N GLY A 138 19.17 -24.14 -20.34
CA GLY A 138 18.15 -24.18 -19.30
C GLY A 138 16.74 -24.13 -19.88
N LEU A 139 15.74 -24.28 -19.00
CA LEU A 139 14.33 -24.36 -19.40
C LEU A 139 13.87 -23.12 -20.18
N ALA A 140 14.27 -21.92 -19.73
CA ALA A 140 14.01 -20.67 -20.47
C ALA A 140 14.62 -20.68 -21.89
N GLN A 141 15.78 -21.31 -22.08
CA GLN A 141 16.45 -21.38 -23.39
C GLN A 141 15.75 -22.33 -24.37
N VAL A 142 15.10 -23.38 -23.86
CA VAL A 142 14.33 -24.31 -24.67
C VAL A 142 12.86 -23.92 -24.85
N ASN A 143 12.34 -22.95 -24.07
CA ASN A 143 10.98 -22.44 -24.25
C ASN A 143 10.90 -21.10 -25.01
N GLY A 144 11.93 -20.24 -25.00
CA GLY A 144 11.84 -18.96 -25.72
C GLY A 144 13.13 -18.20 -26.02
N ARG A 145 14.23 -18.47 -25.29
CA ARG A 145 15.49 -17.69 -25.38
C ARG A 145 15.28 -16.19 -25.18
N ASN A 146 15.43 -15.41 -26.26
CA ASN A 146 15.29 -13.96 -26.28
C ASN A 146 13.89 -13.51 -26.71
N ALA A 147 13.01 -14.43 -27.12
CA ALA A 147 11.65 -14.12 -27.58
C ALA A 147 10.60 -14.13 -26.45
N ILE A 148 11.01 -14.43 -25.22
CA ILE A 148 10.18 -14.40 -24.01
C ILE A 148 10.56 -13.20 -23.15
N SER A 149 9.60 -12.71 -22.36
CA SER A 149 9.79 -11.61 -21.40
C SER A 149 10.78 -12.00 -20.28
N TRP A 150 11.21 -11.00 -19.50
CA TRP A 150 12.04 -11.25 -18.31
C TRP A 150 11.29 -12.08 -17.27
N GLU A 151 10.01 -11.80 -17.06
CA GLU A 151 9.13 -12.47 -16.12
C GLU A 151 8.98 -13.95 -16.48
N GLU A 152 8.61 -14.26 -17.72
CA GLU A 152 8.52 -15.65 -18.20
C GLU A 152 9.86 -16.39 -18.07
N LYS A 153 10.98 -15.70 -18.33
CA LYS A 153 12.31 -16.28 -18.18
C LYS A 153 12.64 -16.62 -16.73
N PHE A 154 12.28 -15.75 -15.79
CA PHE A 154 12.46 -16.04 -14.36
C PHE A 154 11.57 -17.19 -13.91
N GLU A 155 10.31 -17.25 -14.37
CA GLU A 155 9.42 -18.37 -14.04
C GLU A 155 9.96 -19.70 -14.56
N PHE A 156 10.48 -19.76 -15.79
CA PHE A 156 11.14 -20.98 -16.28
C PHE A 156 12.44 -21.32 -15.53
N ASP A 157 13.22 -20.31 -15.12
CA ASP A 157 14.41 -20.53 -14.31
C ASP A 157 14.04 -21.15 -12.95
N LEU A 158 12.95 -20.68 -12.32
CA LEU A 158 12.46 -21.19 -11.03
C LEU A 158 11.78 -22.56 -11.16
N GLU A 159 10.97 -22.76 -12.20
CA GLU A 159 10.39 -24.07 -12.52
C GLU A 159 11.49 -25.11 -12.66
N TYR A 160 12.62 -24.76 -13.29
CA TYR A 160 13.77 -25.65 -13.34
C TYR A 160 14.35 -25.92 -11.95
N VAL A 161 14.58 -24.88 -11.12
CA VAL A 161 15.10 -25.02 -9.75
C VAL A 161 14.23 -25.96 -8.92
N ASP A 162 12.91 -25.87 -9.06
CA ASP A 162 11.94 -26.67 -8.30
C ASP A 162 11.76 -28.10 -8.84
N SER A 163 12.11 -28.35 -10.11
CA SER A 163 11.88 -29.64 -10.80
C SER A 163 13.16 -30.38 -11.24
N ILE A 164 14.30 -30.11 -10.61
CA ILE A 164 15.59 -30.70 -10.98
C ILE A 164 15.56 -32.23 -10.86
N SER A 165 15.65 -32.90 -12.01
CA SER A 165 15.76 -34.35 -12.11
C SER A 165 16.61 -34.75 -13.33
N LEU A 166 17.13 -35.98 -13.33
CA LEU A 166 17.89 -36.52 -14.47
C LEU A 166 17.07 -36.51 -15.77
N ILE A 167 15.78 -36.81 -15.67
CA ILE A 167 14.86 -36.84 -16.81
C ILE A 167 14.66 -35.42 -17.35
N THR A 168 14.47 -34.44 -16.46
CA THR A 168 14.35 -33.02 -16.82
C THR A 168 15.60 -32.54 -17.56
N ASP A 169 16.79 -32.87 -17.06
CA ASP A 169 18.06 -32.48 -17.69
C ASP A 169 18.24 -33.09 -19.09
N ILE A 170 17.96 -34.40 -19.24
CA ILE A 170 18.03 -35.09 -20.54
C ILE A 170 17.06 -34.45 -21.55
N LYS A 171 15.83 -34.13 -21.11
CA LYS A 171 14.83 -33.47 -21.95
C LYS A 171 15.31 -32.10 -22.42
N ILE A 172 15.84 -31.27 -21.52
CA ILE A 172 16.35 -29.93 -21.86
C ILE A 172 17.56 -30.04 -22.80
N MET A 173 18.48 -30.99 -22.58
CA MET A 173 19.63 -31.21 -23.47
C MET A 173 19.17 -31.58 -24.90
N PHE A 174 18.24 -32.52 -25.05
CA PHE A 174 17.73 -32.92 -26.36
C PHE A 174 16.98 -31.79 -27.09
N GLN A 175 16.17 -31.03 -26.36
CA GLN A 175 15.50 -29.84 -26.89
C GLN A 175 16.50 -28.77 -27.31
N THR A 176 17.60 -28.61 -26.56
CA THR A 176 18.68 -27.66 -26.88
C THR A 176 19.36 -28.02 -28.19
N VAL A 177 19.74 -29.30 -28.37
CA VAL A 177 20.34 -29.79 -29.63
C VAL A 177 19.38 -29.56 -30.81
N THR A 178 18.10 -29.88 -30.61
CA THR A 178 17.07 -29.68 -31.65
C THR A 178 16.94 -28.20 -32.04
N LYS A 179 16.94 -27.27 -31.07
CA LYS A 179 16.86 -25.83 -31.34
C LYS A 179 18.11 -25.27 -32.03
N VAL A 180 19.30 -25.72 -31.63
CA VAL A 180 20.57 -25.31 -32.25
C VAL A 180 20.63 -25.80 -33.71
N LEU A 181 20.26 -27.06 -33.98
CA LEU A 181 20.23 -27.62 -35.34
C LEU A 181 19.18 -26.95 -36.24
N LYS A 182 17.99 -26.65 -35.70
CA LYS A 182 16.91 -25.96 -36.46
C LYS A 182 17.14 -24.46 -36.62
N ARG A 183 18.16 -23.87 -35.98
CA ARG A 183 18.37 -22.40 -35.90
C ARG A 183 17.11 -21.63 -35.48
N ALA A 184 16.23 -22.26 -34.71
CA ALA A 184 14.93 -21.70 -34.35
C ALA A 184 15.08 -20.67 -33.22
N GLY A 185 14.48 -19.48 -33.40
CA GLY A 185 14.54 -18.36 -32.43
C GLY A 185 15.63 -17.32 -32.68
N ILE A 186 16.28 -17.34 -33.86
CA ILE A 186 17.15 -16.24 -34.32
C ILE A 186 16.24 -15.22 -35.04
N SER A 187 15.48 -14.42 -34.27
CA SER A 187 14.62 -13.41 -34.87
C SER A 187 15.46 -12.28 -35.45
N ALA A 188 15.32 -12.07 -36.76
CA ALA A 188 15.76 -10.88 -37.47
C ALA A 188 14.69 -9.80 -37.31
N GLN A 189 14.60 -9.18 -36.12
CA GLN A 189 13.82 -7.96 -35.89
C GLN A 189 14.42 -7.18 -34.70
N GLU A 190 15.06 -6.06 -35.04
CA GLU A 190 15.44 -4.85 -34.29
C GLU A 190 16.05 -4.85 -32.87
N SER A 191 16.28 -5.99 -32.19
CA SER A 191 17.20 -5.99 -31.03
C SER A 191 17.91 -7.34 -30.87
N VAL A 192 19.20 -7.39 -31.21
CA VAL A 192 20.08 -8.58 -31.07
C VAL A 192 20.30 -8.97 -29.59
N THR A 193 19.88 -8.11 -28.66
CA THR A 193 19.99 -8.25 -27.21
C THR A 193 18.65 -7.94 -26.54
N MET A 194 18.24 -8.78 -25.59
CA MET A 194 17.12 -8.48 -24.68
C MET A 194 17.44 -7.18 -23.95
N TYR A 195 16.46 -6.28 -23.79
CA TYR A 195 16.65 -5.01 -23.07
C TYR A 195 17.17 -5.27 -21.64
N ALA A 196 17.97 -4.33 -21.12
CA ALA A 196 18.54 -4.47 -19.79
C ALA A 196 17.43 -4.65 -18.75
N PHE A 197 17.57 -5.64 -17.87
CA PHE A 197 16.60 -5.83 -16.80
C PHE A 197 16.67 -4.64 -15.85
N GLN A 198 15.54 -3.97 -15.64
CA GLN A 198 15.40 -2.77 -14.80
C GLN A 198 14.59 -3.06 -13.52
N GLY A 199 14.39 -4.34 -13.17
CA GLY A 199 13.45 -4.78 -12.15
C GLY A 199 12.07 -5.10 -12.74
N THR A 200 11.30 -5.92 -12.02
CA THR A 200 9.92 -6.22 -12.39
C THR A 200 9.04 -5.04 -11.99
N LYS A 201 8.44 -4.35 -12.97
CA LYS A 201 7.44 -3.31 -12.69
C LYS A 201 6.20 -3.98 -12.11
N LYS A 202 6.02 -3.86 -10.80
CA LYS A 202 4.76 -4.21 -10.14
C LYS A 202 3.69 -3.23 -10.62
N GLY A 203 2.91 -3.63 -11.63
CA GLY A 203 1.64 -2.99 -11.96
C GLY A 203 0.61 -3.32 -10.87
N GLN A 204 0.92 -2.95 -9.63
CA GLN A 204 0.32 -3.53 -8.44
C GLN A 204 -1.07 -2.99 -8.11
N PHE A 205 -1.64 -2.07 -8.89
CA PHE A 205 -2.89 -1.38 -8.50
C PHE A 205 -3.83 -1.05 -9.68
N SER A 206 -3.66 -1.67 -10.87
CA SER A 206 -4.43 -1.26 -12.07
C SER A 206 -5.84 -1.87 -12.18
N LYS A 207 -6.21 -2.79 -11.28
CA LYS A 207 -7.44 -3.59 -11.41
C LYS A 207 -8.71 -2.87 -10.92
N TYR A 208 -8.60 -1.89 -10.02
CA TYR A 208 -9.73 -1.19 -9.41
C TYR A 208 -10.25 0.02 -10.22
N LYS A 209 -9.83 0.14 -11.49
CA LYS A 209 -10.34 1.14 -12.44
C LYS A 209 -11.81 0.94 -12.84
N ARG A 210 -12.49 -0.08 -12.33
CA ARG A 210 -13.91 -0.36 -12.63
C ARG A 210 -14.65 -0.57 -11.31
N ASP A 211 -15.59 0.35 -11.06
CA ASP A 211 -16.70 0.29 -10.10
C ASP A 211 -16.58 1.10 -8.80
N GLY A 212 -15.58 1.98 -8.64
CA GLY A 212 -15.62 3.10 -7.68
C GLY A 212 -15.81 2.73 -6.19
N HIS A 213 -15.82 1.43 -5.86
CA HIS A 213 -16.05 0.90 -4.52
C HIS A 213 -14.88 0.00 -4.12
N ILE A 214 -14.13 0.43 -3.12
CA ILE A 214 -12.98 -0.31 -2.59
C ILE A 214 -13.38 -0.93 -1.24
N LYS A 215 -13.01 -2.20 -1.03
CA LYS A 215 -13.14 -2.84 0.28
C LYS A 215 -11.77 -3.04 0.90
N ILE A 216 -11.58 -2.47 2.10
CA ILE A 216 -10.29 -2.44 2.80
C ILE A 216 -10.43 -3.20 4.11
N LEU A 217 -9.55 -4.18 4.33
CA LEU A 217 -9.40 -4.88 5.60
C LEU A 217 -8.23 -4.27 6.40
N PHE A 218 -8.48 -3.85 7.64
CA PHE A 218 -7.43 -3.50 8.60
C PHE A 218 -7.24 -4.65 9.59
N SER A 219 -6.02 -5.19 9.72
CA SER A 219 -5.71 -6.25 10.68
C SER A 219 -5.12 -5.72 11.98
N SER A 220 -5.37 -6.40 13.11
CA SER A 220 -4.90 -6.01 14.45
C SER A 220 -5.14 -4.54 14.77
N VAL A 221 -6.39 -4.11 14.60
CA VAL A 221 -6.77 -2.69 14.64
C VAL A 221 -6.56 -2.02 16.01
N GLY A 222 -6.64 -2.77 17.11
CA GLY A 222 -6.41 -2.27 18.47
C GLY A 222 -7.15 -0.98 18.79
N ASP A 223 -6.40 0.03 19.25
CA ASP A 223 -6.89 1.36 19.61
C ASP A 223 -6.74 2.42 18.49
N GLN A 224 -6.39 2.00 17.28
CA GLN A 224 -6.02 2.88 16.17
C GLN A 224 -7.23 3.51 15.44
N VAL A 225 -8.24 3.94 16.21
CA VAL A 225 -9.49 4.59 15.77
C VAL A 225 -9.21 5.74 14.80
N GLU A 226 -8.35 6.68 15.21
CA GLU A 226 -8.04 7.88 14.43
C GLU A 226 -7.42 7.54 13.07
N PHE A 227 -6.63 6.47 12.98
CA PHE A 227 -6.03 6.06 11.72
C PHE A 227 -7.10 5.60 10.71
N ILE A 228 -8.08 4.82 11.15
CA ILE A 228 -9.21 4.40 10.31
C ILE A 228 -10.02 5.62 9.84
N ASP A 229 -10.22 6.61 10.71
CA ASP A 229 -10.94 7.83 10.35
C ASP A 229 -10.20 8.65 9.28
N THR A 230 -8.86 8.63 9.26
CA THR A 230 -8.09 9.30 8.17
C THR A 230 -8.36 8.68 6.80
N PHE A 231 -8.57 7.36 6.72
CA PHE A 231 -8.98 6.69 5.48
C PHE A 231 -10.38 7.09 5.03
N ARG A 232 -11.31 7.25 5.98
CA ARG A 232 -12.67 7.74 5.68
C ARG A 232 -12.63 9.15 5.08
N TYR A 233 -11.84 10.03 5.68
CA TYR A 233 -11.66 11.40 5.18
C TYR A 233 -11.07 11.41 3.77
N ALA A 234 -10.01 10.63 3.54
CA ALA A 234 -9.38 10.51 2.22
C ALA A 234 -10.34 9.98 1.15
N ALA A 235 -11.15 8.97 1.49
CA ALA A 235 -12.18 8.42 0.60
C ALA A 235 -13.22 9.49 0.20
N GLY A 236 -13.72 10.26 1.18
CA GLY A 236 -14.66 11.35 0.94
C GLY A 236 -14.07 12.45 0.04
N LYS A 237 -12.80 12.78 0.23
CA LYS A 237 -12.08 13.76 -0.61
C LYS A 237 -11.87 13.28 -2.06
N LEU A 238 -11.67 11.98 -2.24
CA LEU A 238 -11.56 11.35 -3.58
C LEU A 238 -12.93 11.10 -4.24
N GLY A 239 -14.03 11.17 -3.48
CA GLY A 239 -15.35 10.80 -3.98
C GLY A 239 -15.48 9.31 -4.29
N VAL A 240 -14.76 8.46 -3.55
CA VAL A 240 -14.71 7.00 -3.77
C VAL A 240 -15.44 6.31 -2.64
N LYS A 241 -16.32 5.36 -2.96
CA LYS A 241 -17.00 4.56 -1.94
C LYS A 241 -15.99 3.58 -1.34
N VAL A 242 -15.88 3.52 -0.02
CA VAL A 242 -14.95 2.59 0.64
C VAL A 242 -15.65 1.89 1.80
N THR A 243 -15.68 0.56 1.77
CA THR A 243 -16.13 -0.24 2.92
C THR A 243 -14.91 -0.73 3.71
N PHE A 244 -14.82 -0.26 4.94
CA PHE A 244 -13.84 -0.71 5.93
C PHE A 244 -14.29 -1.97 6.66
N VAL A 245 -13.44 -2.98 6.67
CA VAL A 245 -13.53 -4.20 7.46
C VAL A 245 -12.37 -4.20 8.46
N GLY A 246 -12.64 -4.45 9.74
CA GLY A 246 -11.61 -4.55 10.77
C GLY A 246 -11.49 -5.97 11.30
N CYS A 247 -10.31 -6.39 11.74
CA CYS A 247 -10.19 -7.58 12.57
C CYS A 247 -9.18 -7.41 13.70
N ASP A 248 -9.45 -8.09 14.81
CA ASP A 248 -8.59 -8.08 15.99
C ASP A 248 -8.73 -9.40 16.77
N HIS A 249 -7.77 -9.70 17.64
CA HIS A 249 -7.87 -10.82 18.57
C HIS A 249 -8.90 -10.60 19.67
N SER A 250 -9.13 -9.34 20.03
CA SER A 250 -10.12 -8.94 21.03
C SER A 250 -11.27 -8.15 20.39
N LEU A 251 -12.50 -8.57 20.65
CA LEU A 251 -13.69 -7.78 20.31
C LEU A 251 -13.80 -6.49 21.14
N GLU A 252 -12.96 -6.31 22.16
CA GLU A 252 -12.91 -5.06 22.94
C GLU A 252 -12.07 -3.98 22.25
N ALA A 253 -11.40 -4.29 21.14
CA ALA A 253 -10.60 -3.32 20.39
C ALA A 253 -11.49 -2.19 19.82
N PRO A 254 -11.35 -0.94 20.28
CA PRO A 254 -12.28 0.13 19.95
C PRO A 254 -12.25 0.53 18.48
N ALA A 255 -11.14 0.26 17.76
CA ALA A 255 -11.04 0.52 16.34
C ALA A 255 -11.93 -0.39 15.48
N LEU A 256 -12.35 -1.56 15.97
CA LEU A 256 -13.30 -2.46 15.26
C LEU A 256 -14.65 -1.77 15.02
N TYR A 257 -15.10 -0.98 15.98
CA TYR A 257 -16.39 -0.27 15.94
C TYR A 257 -16.35 1.01 15.10
N ARG A 258 -15.21 1.30 14.49
CA ARG A 258 -15.07 2.31 13.43
C ARG A 258 -15.10 1.71 12.04
N CYS A 259 -15.07 0.38 11.91
CA CYS A 259 -15.28 -0.32 10.64
C CYS A 259 -16.77 -0.59 10.40
N HIS A 260 -17.15 -0.78 9.13
CA HIS A 260 -18.53 -1.16 8.75
C HIS A 260 -18.82 -2.61 9.14
N LYS A 261 -17.80 -3.47 9.07
CA LYS A 261 -17.82 -4.85 9.55
C LYS A 261 -16.57 -5.15 10.38
N HIS A 262 -16.68 -6.04 11.35
CA HIS A 262 -15.54 -6.49 12.12
C HIS A 262 -15.57 -7.98 12.45
N TYR A 263 -14.39 -8.57 12.63
CA TYR A 263 -14.21 -9.98 12.91
C TYR A 263 -13.21 -10.20 14.04
N GLN A 264 -13.49 -11.18 14.90
CA GLN A 264 -12.47 -11.72 15.80
C GLN A 264 -11.59 -12.73 15.03
N VAL A 265 -10.28 -12.62 15.17
CA VAL A 265 -9.28 -13.51 14.55
C VAL A 265 -8.27 -14.00 15.60
N PRO A 266 -7.49 -15.07 15.37
CA PRO A 266 -6.39 -15.43 16.25
C PRO A 266 -5.34 -14.30 16.38
N GLU A 267 -4.47 -14.36 17.39
CA GLU A 267 -3.37 -13.40 17.47
C GLU A 267 -2.34 -13.59 16.34
N PRO A 268 -1.68 -12.52 15.86
CA PRO A 268 -0.59 -12.64 14.90
C PRO A 268 0.52 -13.57 15.41
N GLY A 269 0.68 -14.71 14.73
CA GLY A 269 1.64 -15.76 15.06
C GLY A 269 1.00 -17.07 15.55
N GLU A 270 -0.28 -17.05 15.90
CA GLU A 270 -1.04 -18.26 16.24
C GLU A 270 -1.44 -19.07 15.00
N GLU A 271 -1.66 -20.37 15.21
CA GLU A 271 -2.13 -21.26 14.16
C GLU A 271 -3.51 -20.81 13.64
N GLY A 272 -3.65 -20.73 12.32
CA GLY A 272 -4.90 -20.34 11.68
C GLY A 272 -5.10 -18.83 11.48
N TYR A 273 -4.20 -17.96 11.96
CA TYR A 273 -4.30 -16.50 11.77
C TYR A 273 -4.43 -16.11 10.28
N ILE A 274 -3.46 -16.52 9.45
CA ILE A 274 -3.49 -16.25 7.99
C ILE A 274 -4.70 -16.90 7.31
N THR A 275 -5.08 -18.11 7.73
CA THR A 275 -6.25 -18.80 7.19
C THR A 275 -7.54 -18.01 7.44
N ALA A 276 -7.70 -17.44 8.65
CA ALA A 276 -8.84 -16.60 8.99
C ALA A 276 -8.87 -15.32 8.14
N LEU A 277 -7.72 -14.64 7.96
CA LEU A 277 -7.62 -13.47 7.10
C LEU A 277 -7.96 -13.78 5.64
N LEU A 278 -7.44 -14.86 5.07
CA LEU A 278 -7.76 -15.29 3.71
C LEU A 278 -9.25 -15.64 3.55
N HIS A 279 -9.86 -16.22 4.59
CA HIS A 279 -11.30 -16.51 4.60
C HIS A 279 -12.13 -15.22 4.57
N ILE A 280 -11.84 -14.26 5.45
CA ILE A 280 -12.50 -12.94 5.47
C ILE A 280 -12.30 -12.22 4.13
N CYS A 281 -11.08 -12.24 3.58
CA CYS A 281 -10.78 -11.60 2.31
C CYS A 281 -11.63 -12.14 1.16
N LYS A 282 -11.80 -13.47 1.08
CA LYS A 282 -12.68 -14.11 0.09
C LYS A 282 -14.15 -13.81 0.34
N GLN A 283 -14.61 -13.94 1.58
CA GLN A 283 -16.00 -13.76 1.96
C GLN A 283 -16.48 -12.33 1.65
N GLU A 284 -15.69 -11.34 2.04
CA GLU A 284 -16.05 -9.93 1.91
C GLU A 284 -15.63 -9.32 0.56
N ASN A 285 -14.90 -10.08 -0.28
CA ASN A 285 -14.30 -9.61 -1.53
C ASN A 285 -13.38 -8.39 -1.30
N ILE A 286 -12.43 -8.56 -0.37
CA ILE A 286 -11.49 -7.51 0.03
C ILE A 286 -10.52 -7.20 -1.11
N GLY A 287 -10.42 -5.92 -1.48
CA GLY A 287 -9.46 -5.43 -2.47
C GLY A 287 -8.08 -5.18 -1.86
N LEU A 288 -8.03 -4.54 -0.68
CA LEU A 288 -6.78 -4.20 0.00
C LEU A 288 -6.80 -4.68 1.45
N ILE A 289 -5.69 -5.27 1.91
CA ILE A 289 -5.42 -5.45 3.33
C ILE A 289 -4.32 -4.47 3.79
N ILE A 290 -4.56 -3.82 4.92
CA ILE A 290 -3.66 -2.89 5.59
C ILE A 290 -3.27 -3.47 6.95
N PRO A 291 -2.03 -3.98 7.11
CA PRO A 291 -1.53 -4.44 8.40
C PRO A 291 -1.31 -3.26 9.36
N ARG A 292 -1.64 -3.44 10.64
CA ARG A 292 -1.52 -2.40 11.67
C ARG A 292 -0.51 -2.69 12.77
N THR A 293 0.23 -3.80 12.65
CA THR A 293 1.32 -4.15 13.58
C THR A 293 2.55 -4.62 12.82
N GLU A 294 3.72 -4.53 13.45
CA GLU A 294 4.97 -5.06 12.89
C GLU A 294 4.89 -6.56 12.61
N LYS A 295 4.28 -7.34 13.53
CA LYS A 295 4.07 -8.78 13.37
C LYS A 295 3.21 -9.09 12.14
N ASP A 296 2.13 -8.34 11.92
CA ASP A 296 1.31 -8.49 10.73
C ASP A 296 2.10 -8.25 9.45
N VAL A 297 2.82 -7.13 9.40
CA VAL A 297 3.65 -6.80 8.24
C VAL A 297 4.63 -7.92 7.95
N PHE A 298 5.33 -8.42 8.98
CA PHE A 298 6.28 -9.51 8.81
C PHE A 298 5.61 -10.79 8.28
N ILE A 299 4.57 -11.30 8.95
CA ILE A 299 3.91 -12.57 8.57
C ILE A 299 3.29 -12.47 7.18
N MET A 300 2.58 -11.38 6.87
CA MET A 300 1.93 -11.19 5.57
C MET A 300 2.95 -10.98 4.45
N SER A 301 4.09 -10.31 4.71
CA SER A 301 5.13 -10.11 3.71
C SER A 301 5.67 -11.45 3.14
N GLN A 302 5.68 -12.49 3.97
CA GLN A 302 6.11 -13.85 3.63
C GLN A 302 5.02 -14.67 2.90
N ARG A 303 3.82 -14.11 2.71
CA ARG A 303 2.60 -14.80 2.26
C ARG A 303 1.80 -13.99 1.22
N ILE A 304 2.39 -12.93 0.65
CA ILE A 304 1.73 -12.02 -0.31
C ILE A 304 1.07 -12.79 -1.45
N SER A 305 1.73 -13.83 -1.99
CA SER A 305 1.20 -14.61 -3.11
C SER A 305 -0.12 -15.33 -2.79
N GLU A 306 -0.40 -15.64 -1.52
CA GLU A 306 -1.66 -16.28 -1.12
C GLU A 306 -2.83 -15.30 -1.16
N PHE A 307 -2.60 -14.03 -0.78
CA PHE A 307 -3.58 -12.96 -0.90
C PHE A 307 -3.78 -12.55 -2.36
N GLU A 308 -2.69 -12.41 -3.13
CA GLU A 308 -2.78 -12.07 -4.56
C GLU A 308 -3.54 -13.15 -5.36
N ALA A 309 -3.38 -14.43 -5.00
CA ALA A 309 -4.09 -15.54 -5.63
C ALA A 309 -5.63 -15.47 -5.47
N ILE A 310 -6.12 -14.73 -4.47
CA ILE A 310 -7.55 -14.56 -4.19
C ILE A 310 -8.04 -13.16 -4.61
N GLY A 311 -7.17 -12.37 -5.24
CA GLY A 311 -7.49 -11.03 -5.73
C GLY A 311 -7.40 -9.92 -4.67
N THR A 312 -6.76 -10.19 -3.52
CA THR A 312 -6.52 -9.20 -2.46
C THR A 312 -5.07 -8.75 -2.49
N GLU A 313 -4.85 -7.43 -2.51
CA GLU A 313 -3.53 -6.83 -2.43
C GLU A 313 -3.18 -6.51 -0.98
N VAL A 314 -1.89 -6.60 -0.62
CA VAL A 314 -1.39 -6.36 0.73
C VAL A 314 -0.55 -5.09 0.71
N LEU A 315 -0.98 -4.03 1.41
CA LEU A 315 -0.24 -2.77 1.48
C LEU A 315 0.92 -2.88 2.48
N ILE A 316 2.03 -3.43 1.99
CA ILE A 316 3.29 -3.55 2.71
C ILE A 316 4.39 -2.92 1.88
N ALA A 317 5.34 -2.28 2.55
CA ALA A 317 6.40 -1.58 1.87
C ALA A 317 7.24 -2.45 0.95
N ASN A 318 7.86 -3.49 1.49
CA ASN A 318 8.34 -4.65 0.76
C ASN A 318 8.79 -5.71 1.77
N GLU A 319 8.99 -6.93 1.30
CA GLU A 319 9.47 -8.04 2.12
C GLU A 319 10.87 -7.75 2.70
N GLU A 320 11.73 -7.11 1.91
CA GLU A 320 13.09 -6.75 2.32
C GLU A 320 13.10 -5.82 3.53
N LEU A 321 12.26 -4.78 3.55
CA LEU A 321 12.12 -3.87 4.68
C LEU A 321 11.55 -4.59 5.90
N ALA A 322 10.52 -5.44 5.72
CA ALA A 322 9.94 -6.18 6.83
C ALA A 322 10.97 -7.06 7.53
N VAL A 323 11.83 -7.74 6.76
CA VAL A 323 12.95 -8.55 7.27
C VAL A 323 14.05 -7.66 7.86
N LEU A 324 14.37 -6.54 7.23
CA LEU A 324 15.38 -5.60 7.72
C LEU A 324 15.01 -5.04 9.10
N CYS A 325 13.74 -4.65 9.28
CA CYS A 325 13.19 -4.10 10.51
C CYS A 325 13.09 -5.14 11.64
N SER A 326 12.95 -6.43 11.33
CA SER A 326 12.86 -7.47 12.35
C SER A 326 14.16 -7.66 13.14
N ASN A 327 15.27 -7.04 12.73
CA ASN A 327 16.52 -7.06 13.45
C ASN A 327 17.20 -5.68 13.48
N LYS A 328 17.33 -5.11 14.69
CA LYS A 328 17.93 -3.79 14.90
C LYS A 328 19.37 -3.69 14.41
N ARG A 329 20.15 -4.79 14.41
CA ARG A 329 21.53 -4.78 13.90
C ARG A 329 21.55 -4.68 12.37
N TRP A 330 20.65 -5.39 11.69
CA TRP A 330 20.54 -5.30 10.24
C TRP A 330 20.11 -3.89 9.81
N THR A 331 19.13 -3.33 10.51
CA THR A 331 18.70 -1.94 10.30
C THR A 331 19.87 -0.95 10.48
N GLY A 332 20.68 -1.12 11.54
CA GLY A 332 21.85 -0.27 11.78
C GLY A 332 22.92 -0.37 10.69
N ASN A 333 23.28 -1.60 10.28
CA ASN A 333 24.23 -1.82 9.19
C ASN A 333 23.73 -1.21 7.87
N PHE A 334 22.42 -1.29 7.61
CA PHE A 334 21.81 -0.70 6.43
C PHE A 334 21.92 0.83 6.42
N PHE A 335 21.78 1.50 7.56
CA PHE A 335 22.00 2.95 7.66
C PHE A 335 23.46 3.33 7.35
N GLU A 336 24.44 2.61 7.91
CA GLU A 336 25.86 2.84 7.60
C GLU A 336 26.16 2.65 6.11
N GLU A 337 25.56 1.61 5.53
CA GLU A 337 25.60 1.33 4.10
C GLU A 337 24.95 2.41 3.21
N CYS A 338 24.04 3.21 3.75
CA CYS A 338 23.47 4.40 3.10
C CYS A 338 24.33 5.66 3.34
N GLY A 339 25.43 5.55 4.08
CA GLY A 339 26.28 6.68 4.48
C GLY A 339 25.68 7.55 5.58
N LEU A 340 24.78 7.00 6.41
CA LEU A 340 24.13 7.68 7.52
C LEU A 340 24.78 7.29 8.85
N ASN A 341 24.76 8.20 9.85
CA ASN A 341 25.25 7.83 11.17
C ASN A 341 24.23 6.95 11.89
N CYS A 342 24.69 5.90 12.53
CA CYS A 342 23.90 5.03 13.39
C CYS A 342 24.73 4.75 14.66
N PRO A 343 24.15 4.73 15.87
CA PRO A 343 24.86 4.25 17.04
C PRO A 343 25.24 2.78 16.84
N LYS A 344 26.50 2.42 17.03
CA LYS A 344 26.91 1.02 16.88
C LYS A 344 26.42 0.22 18.07
N ILE A 345 25.73 -0.87 17.79
CA ILE A 345 25.24 -1.79 18.81
C ILE A 345 26.19 -2.98 18.88
N VAL A 346 26.69 -3.27 20.08
CA VAL A 346 27.52 -4.46 20.35
C VAL A 346 26.85 -5.36 21.37
N ASP A 347 27.15 -6.66 21.35
CA ASP A 347 26.56 -7.68 22.23
C ASP A 347 27.55 -8.28 23.22
N LYS A 348 28.77 -7.73 23.25
CA LYS A 348 29.81 -8.07 24.22
C LYS A 348 30.39 -6.80 24.79
N ALA A 349 30.53 -6.76 26.11
CA ALA A 349 31.17 -5.64 26.81
C ALA A 349 32.57 -5.32 26.28
N GLN A 350 33.33 -6.35 25.90
CA GLN A 350 34.71 -6.22 25.39
C GLN A 350 34.80 -5.52 24.03
N ASP A 351 33.72 -5.55 23.24
CA ASP A 351 33.68 -4.97 21.89
C ASP A 351 33.23 -3.49 21.93
N TYR A 352 32.83 -2.98 23.11
CA TYR A 352 32.32 -1.62 23.26
C TYR A 352 33.45 -0.59 23.39
N THR A 353 33.54 0.32 22.43
CA THR A 353 34.62 1.34 22.34
C THR A 353 34.11 2.78 22.19
N GLN A 354 32.79 3.00 22.31
CA GLN A 354 32.14 4.27 21.92
C GLN A 354 32.03 5.30 23.05
N GLY A 355 32.68 5.08 24.20
CA GLY A 355 32.68 6.02 25.34
C GLY A 355 31.45 5.92 26.25
N TYR A 356 31.47 6.66 27.36
CA TYR A 356 30.42 6.64 28.38
C TYR A 356 29.78 8.04 28.57
N PRO A 357 28.51 8.14 29.02
CA PRO A 357 27.64 7.03 29.40
C PRO A 357 27.17 6.17 28.22
N ALA A 358 26.89 4.90 28.49
CA ALA A 358 26.36 3.94 27.52
C ALA A 358 25.00 3.40 28.01
N MET A 359 24.15 2.97 27.08
CA MET A 359 22.91 2.26 27.39
C MET A 359 23.15 0.76 27.27
N PHE A 360 22.95 0.05 28.38
CA PHE A 360 22.93 -1.41 28.44
C PHE A 360 21.48 -1.89 28.45
N ALA A 361 21.15 -2.84 27.57
CA ALA A 361 19.82 -3.41 27.43
C ALA A 361 19.90 -4.93 27.59
N ALA A 362 19.39 -5.44 28.69
CA ALA A 362 19.22 -6.88 28.94
C ALA A 362 18.04 -7.41 28.14
N LEU A 363 18.24 -8.55 27.47
CA LEU A 363 17.26 -9.17 26.59
C LEU A 363 16.90 -10.58 27.09
N ASP A 364 15.67 -11.02 26.83
CA ASP A 364 15.27 -12.41 27.06
C ASP A 364 15.80 -13.35 25.95
N ALA A 365 15.44 -14.64 26.02
CA ALA A 365 15.84 -15.63 25.01
C ALA A 365 15.22 -15.40 23.62
N MET A 366 14.23 -14.50 23.51
CA MET A 366 13.56 -14.09 22.28
C MET A 366 13.95 -12.66 21.85
N ASP A 367 15.06 -12.12 22.40
CA ASP A 367 15.55 -10.77 22.17
C ASP A 367 14.59 -9.63 22.59
N ASN A 368 13.60 -9.91 23.45
CA ASN A 368 12.72 -8.86 23.99
C ASN A 368 13.42 -8.12 25.13
N LEU A 369 13.22 -6.80 25.20
CA LEU A 369 13.80 -5.95 26.24
C LEU A 369 13.24 -6.31 27.62
N GLN A 370 14.10 -6.83 28.50
CA GLN A 370 13.76 -7.05 29.91
C GLN A 370 14.04 -5.81 30.76
N GLN A 371 15.19 -5.19 30.54
CA GLN A 371 15.64 -4.04 31.31
C GLN A 371 16.59 -3.18 30.49
N SER A 372 16.48 -1.86 30.62
CA SER A 372 17.47 -0.92 30.10
C SER A 372 18.00 -0.03 31.22
N ILE A 373 19.33 0.12 31.26
CA ILE A 373 20.05 0.87 32.28
C ILE A 373 21.16 1.70 31.62
N MET A 374 21.37 2.90 32.12
CA MET A 374 22.51 3.72 31.77
C MET A 374 23.71 3.26 32.61
N VAL A 375 24.86 3.04 31.97
CA VAL A 375 26.13 2.72 32.62
C VAL A 375 27.11 3.86 32.37
N HIS A 376 27.81 4.29 33.40
CA HIS A 376 28.67 5.48 33.37
C HIS A 376 30.16 5.17 33.20
N ASP A 377 30.57 3.91 33.40
CA ASP A 377 31.94 3.48 33.22
C ASP A 377 32.06 1.99 32.87
N GLU A 378 33.28 1.55 32.60
CA GLU A 378 33.62 0.18 32.25
C GLU A 378 33.34 -0.83 33.38
N LYS A 379 33.42 -0.41 34.65
CA LYS A 379 33.14 -1.29 35.78
C LYS A 379 31.66 -1.60 35.87
N GLU A 380 30.82 -0.58 35.73
CA GLU A 380 29.37 -0.74 35.67
C GLU A 380 28.95 -1.59 34.47
N LEU A 381 29.56 -1.38 33.31
CA LEU A 381 29.29 -2.18 32.12
C LEU A 381 29.58 -3.66 32.35
N ASN A 382 30.79 -3.99 32.83
CA ASN A 382 31.20 -5.37 33.09
C ASN A 382 30.38 -6.03 34.21
N PHE A 383 30.01 -5.27 35.24
CA PHE A 383 29.14 -5.76 36.31
C PHE A 383 27.76 -6.16 35.78
N ASN A 384 27.15 -5.32 34.94
CA ASN A 384 25.85 -5.66 34.35
C ASN A 384 25.96 -6.78 33.32
N ALA A 385 27.00 -6.78 32.46
CA ALA A 385 27.27 -7.87 31.52
C ALA A 385 27.46 -9.23 32.21
N SER A 386 27.93 -9.27 33.45
CA SER A 386 28.07 -10.52 34.22
C SER A 386 26.76 -11.12 34.72
N LYS A 387 25.66 -10.35 34.71
CA LYS A 387 24.35 -10.77 35.23
C LYS A 387 23.42 -11.35 34.18
N TYR A 388 23.67 -11.08 32.90
CA TYR A 388 22.76 -11.44 31.81
C TYR A 388 23.52 -12.17 30.72
N ASP A 389 22.95 -13.27 30.23
CA ASP A 389 23.53 -14.06 29.14
C ASP A 389 23.27 -13.43 27.76
N ASN A 390 22.22 -12.60 27.63
CA ASN A 390 21.86 -11.90 26.40
C ASN A 390 21.65 -10.40 26.67
N TYR A 391 22.41 -9.55 25.99
CA TYR A 391 22.31 -8.10 26.14
C TYR A 391 22.86 -7.36 24.91
N THR A 392 22.53 -6.08 24.83
CA THR A 392 23.10 -5.14 23.84
C THR A 392 23.60 -3.87 24.52
N ILE A 393 24.63 -3.26 23.94
CA ILE A 393 25.27 -2.05 24.43
C ILE A 393 25.36 -1.05 23.29
N ARG A 394 25.02 0.21 23.57
CA ARG A 394 25.11 1.33 22.63
C ARG A 394 25.51 2.61 23.35
N PRO A 395 26.09 3.62 22.68
CA PRO A 395 26.33 4.91 23.30
C PRO A 395 25.02 5.56 23.76
N PHE A 396 25.05 6.25 24.90
CA PHE A 396 23.96 7.14 25.26
C PHE A 396 24.06 8.39 24.40
N LEU A 397 22.99 8.68 23.67
CA LEU A 397 22.88 9.87 22.84
C LEU A 397 21.86 10.80 23.50
N ASN A 398 22.29 12.00 23.86
CA ASN A 398 21.39 13.06 24.30
C ASN A 398 21.02 13.93 23.10
N GLY A 399 19.74 14.10 22.83
CA GLY A 399 19.31 14.75 21.61
C GLY A 399 17.81 14.80 21.43
N LYS A 400 17.40 15.60 20.45
CA LYS A 400 15.99 15.75 20.06
C LYS A 400 15.59 14.56 19.17
N MET A 401 14.49 13.91 19.53
CA MET A 401 13.95 12.77 18.79
C MET A 401 13.04 13.23 17.65
N TYR A 402 13.26 12.64 16.48
CA TYR A 402 12.47 12.83 15.28
C TYR A 402 11.93 11.48 14.80
N GLU A 403 10.69 11.50 14.37
CA GLU A 403 10.01 10.41 13.67
C GLU A 403 9.68 10.95 12.28
N ILE A 404 10.13 10.27 11.24
CA ILE A 404 9.94 10.70 9.85
C ILE A 404 8.96 9.75 9.21
N ASP A 405 7.76 10.25 8.95
CA ASP A 405 6.70 9.47 8.29
C ASP A 405 6.90 9.59 6.76
N VAL A 406 7.04 8.45 6.09
CA VAL A 406 7.31 8.36 4.66
C VAL A 406 6.20 7.59 3.96
N PHE A 407 5.77 8.06 2.79
CA PHE A 407 4.91 7.32 1.88
C PHE A 407 5.51 7.26 0.48
N CYS A 408 5.53 6.09 -0.14
CA CYS A 408 6.11 5.84 -1.45
C CYS A 408 5.12 5.14 -2.40
N ASN A 409 5.30 5.38 -3.70
CA ASN A 409 4.64 4.67 -4.78
C ASN A 409 5.19 3.24 -4.95
N PRO A 410 4.56 2.39 -5.77
CA PRO A 410 4.98 0.98 -5.95
C PRO A 410 6.36 0.81 -6.59
N ASP A 411 6.87 1.84 -7.27
CA ASP A 411 8.20 1.86 -7.88
C ASP A 411 9.31 2.33 -6.92
N GLY A 412 8.96 2.66 -5.68
CA GLY A 412 9.88 3.18 -4.68
C GLY A 412 10.03 4.70 -4.67
N SER A 413 9.35 5.43 -5.57
CA SER A 413 9.43 6.88 -5.59
C SER A 413 8.67 7.49 -4.40
N PRO A 414 9.26 8.47 -3.68
CA PRO A 414 8.59 9.11 -2.55
C PRO A 414 7.42 9.97 -3.01
N VAL A 415 6.34 9.95 -2.25
CA VAL A 415 5.23 10.90 -2.33
C VAL A 415 5.35 11.92 -1.19
N PHE A 416 5.60 11.44 0.03
CA PHE A 416 5.76 12.26 1.23
C PHE A 416 6.97 11.81 2.05
N ILE A 417 7.71 12.78 2.60
CA ILE A 417 8.76 12.59 3.61
C ILE A 417 8.51 13.68 4.66
N THR A 418 7.97 13.32 5.82
CA THR A 418 7.47 14.30 6.80
C THR A 418 8.14 14.10 8.15
N PRO A 419 9.16 14.91 8.49
CA PRO A 419 9.76 14.89 9.82
C PRO A 419 8.80 15.47 10.86
N ARG A 420 8.69 14.79 12.00
CA ARG A 420 8.03 15.31 13.20
C ARG A 420 8.91 15.11 14.43
N ALA A 421 9.05 16.17 15.20
CA ALA A 421 9.76 16.13 16.46
C ALA A 421 8.81 15.79 17.61
N LYS A 422 9.27 14.92 18.50
CA LYS A 422 8.61 14.72 19.79
C LYS A 422 9.04 15.85 20.72
N GLU A 423 8.07 16.57 21.30
CA GLU A 423 8.35 17.66 22.23
C GLU A 423 8.33 17.12 23.67
N ASP A 424 9.24 17.63 24.50
CA ASP A 424 9.28 17.28 25.92
C ASP A 424 8.04 17.82 26.65
N ILE A 425 7.56 17.04 27.60
CA ILE A 425 6.38 17.37 28.39
C ILE A 425 6.75 17.28 29.86
N GLU A 426 6.53 18.37 30.59
CA GLU A 426 6.54 18.33 32.06
C GLU A 426 5.20 17.75 32.57
N GLY A 427 5.25 16.71 33.40
CA GLY A 427 4.06 16.18 34.09
C GLY A 427 3.30 15.05 33.36
N LYS A 428 1.98 14.95 33.58
CA LYS A 428 1.08 13.89 33.05
C LYS A 428 0.36 14.31 31.75
N GLU A 429 0.93 15.18 30.93
CA GLU A 429 0.23 15.62 29.70
C GLU A 429 0.43 14.62 28.56
N SER A 430 -0.57 14.53 27.68
CA SER A 430 -0.57 13.66 26.51
C SER A 430 0.52 14.05 25.50
N ALA A 431 1.09 13.06 24.80
CA ALA A 431 2.19 13.26 23.85
C ALA A 431 1.96 14.43 22.87
N ARG A 432 3.00 15.26 22.69
CA ARG A 432 3.03 16.44 21.83
C ARG A 432 4.02 16.23 20.69
N TYR A 433 3.55 16.47 19.47
CA TYR A 433 4.37 16.36 18.27
C TYR A 433 4.32 17.67 17.50
N ARG A 434 5.48 18.09 16.99
CA ARG A 434 5.64 19.23 16.10
C ARG A 434 6.06 18.73 14.73
N VAL A 435 5.28 19.04 13.70
CA VAL A 435 5.70 18.81 12.31
C VAL A 435 6.73 19.87 11.95
N VAL A 436 7.83 19.45 11.32
CA VAL A 436 8.99 20.31 11.06
C VAL A 436 9.50 20.07 9.64
N ARG A 437 9.69 21.17 8.90
CA ARG A 437 10.38 21.15 7.61
C ARG A 437 11.88 21.23 7.84
N ASP A 438 12.53 20.09 7.62
CA ASP A 438 13.98 19.96 7.78
C ASP A 438 14.55 19.27 6.54
N HIS A 439 15.08 20.09 5.61
CA HIS A 439 15.60 19.58 4.33
C HIS A 439 16.78 18.62 4.50
N LYS A 440 17.58 18.79 5.56
CA LYS A 440 18.70 17.87 5.85
C LYS A 440 18.18 16.48 6.18
N ILE A 441 17.17 16.39 7.04
CA ILE A 441 16.51 15.10 7.35
C ILE A 441 15.91 14.48 6.08
N VAL A 442 15.26 15.30 5.25
CA VAL A 442 14.66 14.82 3.98
C VAL A 442 15.73 14.23 3.06
N GLU A 443 16.82 14.96 2.79
CA GLU A 443 17.94 14.48 1.96
C GLU A 443 18.60 13.21 2.51
N GLU A 444 18.72 13.07 3.83
CA GLU A 444 19.25 11.87 4.46
C GLU A 444 18.31 10.68 4.31
N VAL A 445 17.00 10.90 4.44
CA VAL A 445 15.98 9.85 4.24
C VAL A 445 15.89 9.45 2.77
N GLU A 446 16.07 10.35 1.81
CA GLU A 446 16.11 10.01 0.38
C GLU A 446 17.20 8.97 0.05
N LYS A 447 18.33 8.97 0.77
CA LYS A 447 19.39 7.95 0.61
C LYS A 447 18.88 6.56 0.99
N ILE A 448 18.07 6.46 2.04
CA ILE A 448 17.40 5.22 2.47
C ILE A 448 16.48 4.74 1.34
N LEU A 449 15.62 5.63 0.83
CA LEU A 449 14.61 5.30 -0.18
C LEU A 449 15.24 4.88 -1.51
N LEU A 450 16.32 5.53 -1.93
CA LEU A 450 17.05 5.20 -3.15
C LEU A 450 17.54 3.74 -3.15
N LYS A 451 17.98 3.26 -1.98
CA LYS A 451 18.52 1.91 -1.81
C LYS A 451 17.43 0.86 -1.56
N LEU A 452 16.44 1.20 -0.73
CA LEU A 452 15.39 0.28 -0.28
C LEU A 452 14.22 0.14 -1.25
N LYS A 453 13.86 1.22 -1.96
CA LYS A 453 12.68 1.32 -2.83
C LYS A 453 11.39 0.73 -2.19
N PRO A 454 10.96 1.26 -1.04
CA PRO A 454 9.75 0.79 -0.37
C PRO A 454 8.50 1.24 -1.12
N CYS A 455 7.42 0.46 -1.05
CA CYS A 455 6.06 0.86 -1.41
C CYS A 455 5.31 1.39 -0.16
N GLY A 456 4.19 2.07 -0.32
CA GLY A 456 3.33 2.42 0.82
C GLY A 456 4.05 3.19 1.92
N TRP A 457 3.69 2.95 3.17
CA TRP A 457 4.22 3.70 4.31
C TRP A 457 5.42 3.04 5.01
N MET A 458 6.24 3.88 5.62
CA MET A 458 7.21 3.49 6.65
C MET A 458 7.51 4.67 7.58
N THR A 459 8.02 4.38 8.77
CA THR A 459 8.48 5.38 9.73
C THR A 459 9.97 5.22 9.99
N VAL A 460 10.75 6.28 9.88
CA VAL A 460 12.18 6.30 10.22
C VAL A 460 12.38 7.05 11.54
N PHE A 461 13.14 6.49 12.46
CA PHE A 461 13.43 7.11 13.76
C PHE A 461 14.85 7.63 13.78
N MET A 462 15.00 8.89 14.16
CA MET A 462 16.27 9.59 14.19
C MET A 462 16.39 10.39 15.50
N LEU A 463 17.60 10.48 16.02
CA LEU A 463 17.97 11.36 17.13
C LEU A 463 19.00 12.37 16.62
N ARG A 464 18.73 13.65 16.82
CA ARG A 464 19.69 14.73 16.55
C ARG A 464 20.43 15.10 17.83
N GLU A 465 21.72 14.84 17.86
CA GLU A 465 22.58 15.07 19.04
C GLU A 465 22.67 16.57 19.36
N GLU A 466 22.56 16.90 20.65
CA GLU A 466 22.75 18.27 21.11
C GLU A 466 24.18 18.77 20.85
N ASN A 467 24.31 20.05 20.50
CA ASN A 467 25.60 20.76 20.33
C ASN A 467 26.47 20.33 19.13
N THR A 468 26.18 19.21 18.47
CA THR A 468 26.93 18.75 17.28
C THR A 468 26.11 18.80 15.99
N ASP A 469 24.77 18.92 16.10
CA ASP A 469 23.82 18.81 14.98
C ASP A 469 24.01 17.51 14.18
N LYS A 470 24.53 16.46 14.80
CA LYS A 470 24.70 15.16 14.13
C LYS A 470 23.43 14.35 14.23
N ASP A 471 22.99 13.85 13.08
CA ASP A 471 21.80 13.01 12.95
C ASP A 471 22.18 11.54 13.05
N TYR A 472 21.60 10.85 14.02
CA TYR A 472 21.79 9.43 14.31
C TYR A 472 20.49 8.67 14.04
N PHE A 473 20.50 7.82 13.03
CA PHE A 473 19.38 6.97 12.67
C PHE A 473 19.32 5.76 13.61
N ILE A 474 18.16 5.54 14.22
CA ILE A 474 17.99 4.63 15.35
C ILE A 474 17.29 3.33 14.93
N ARG A 475 16.18 3.44 14.18
CA ARG A 475 15.42 2.29 13.66
C ARG A 475 14.49 2.71 12.53
N MET A 476 13.92 1.73 11.84
CA MET A 476 12.82 1.92 10.87
C MET A 476 11.68 0.98 11.20
N GLU A 477 10.47 1.34 10.82
CA GLU A 477 9.29 0.50 10.98
C GLU A 477 8.48 0.50 9.67
N PRO A 478 8.07 -0.68 9.15
CA PRO A 478 7.39 -0.81 7.85
C PRO A 478 5.87 -0.54 7.94
N TRP A 479 5.44 0.26 8.90
CA TRP A 479 4.05 0.59 9.19
C TRP A 479 3.96 1.99 9.82
N TYR A 480 2.75 2.53 9.87
CA TYR A 480 2.46 3.80 10.55
C TYR A 480 1.90 3.57 11.93
N HIS A 481 2.43 4.27 12.92
CA HIS A 481 1.84 4.36 14.25
C HIS A 481 0.60 5.25 14.25
N GLN A 482 -0.17 5.17 15.33
CA GLN A 482 -1.26 6.13 15.58
C GLN A 482 -0.74 7.59 15.62
N ALA A 483 0.49 7.84 16.06
CA ALA A 483 1.09 9.18 16.08
C ALA A 483 1.32 9.77 14.68
N SER A 484 1.44 8.93 13.64
CA SER A 484 1.62 9.36 12.24
C SER A 484 0.39 10.11 11.69
N THR A 485 -0.76 10.03 12.35
CA THR A 485 -1.95 10.83 11.99
C THR A 485 -1.69 12.33 12.11
N VAL A 486 -0.70 12.73 12.89
CA VAL A 486 -0.23 14.13 12.99
C VAL A 486 0.28 14.63 11.64
N SER A 487 1.12 13.84 10.95
CA SER A 487 1.65 14.18 9.63
C SER A 487 0.53 14.22 8.57
N ILE A 488 -0.42 13.29 8.67
CA ILE A 488 -1.62 13.26 7.81
C ILE A 488 -2.43 14.54 7.98
N LYS A 489 -2.73 14.93 9.23
CA LYS A 489 -3.49 16.15 9.55
C LYS A 489 -2.77 17.44 9.16
N ALA A 490 -1.44 17.44 9.18
CA ALA A 490 -0.64 18.57 8.72
C ALA A 490 -0.62 18.70 7.19
N GLY A 491 -1.06 17.68 6.43
CA GLY A 491 -1.22 17.76 4.96
C GLY A 491 -0.52 16.66 4.17
N ALA A 492 0.36 15.86 4.79
CA ALA A 492 0.99 14.68 4.18
C ALA A 492 0.03 13.48 4.21
N ASP A 493 -1.02 13.58 3.40
CA ASP A 493 -2.18 12.68 3.41
C ASP A 493 -1.89 11.31 2.78
N ALA A 494 -1.17 10.46 3.53
CA ALA A 494 -0.80 9.11 3.12
C ALA A 494 -2.01 8.20 2.79
N PRO A 495 -3.14 8.23 3.51
CA PRO A 495 -4.35 7.51 3.12
C PRO A 495 -4.89 7.94 1.75
N PHE A 496 -4.90 9.24 1.45
CA PHE A 496 -5.26 9.74 0.12
C PHE A 496 -4.32 9.22 -0.96
N ALA A 497 -3.01 9.23 -0.69
CA ALA A 497 -2.02 8.66 -1.63
C ALA A 497 -2.20 7.15 -1.82
N ALA A 498 -2.49 6.40 -0.75
CA ALA A 498 -2.77 4.97 -0.82
C ALA A 498 -4.01 4.65 -1.67
N LEU A 499 -5.11 5.38 -1.45
CA LEU A 499 -6.33 5.23 -2.25
C LEU A 499 -6.13 5.67 -3.71
N SER A 500 -5.43 6.78 -3.96
CA SER A 500 -5.12 7.24 -5.32
C SER A 500 -4.27 6.21 -6.07
N MET A 501 -3.26 5.67 -5.39
CA MET A 501 -2.43 4.58 -5.91
C MET A 501 -3.28 3.36 -6.27
N MET A 502 -4.22 2.94 -5.41
CA MET A 502 -5.16 1.84 -5.69
C MET A 502 -6.05 2.08 -6.91
N LEU A 503 -6.38 3.33 -7.21
CA LEU A 503 -7.16 3.71 -8.40
C LEU A 503 -6.30 3.77 -9.67
N GLY A 504 -5.00 3.47 -9.54
CA GLY A 504 -4.02 3.50 -10.63
C GLY A 504 -3.52 4.92 -10.93
N GLU A 505 -3.60 5.83 -9.95
CA GLU A 505 -3.14 7.22 -10.03
C GLU A 505 -2.03 7.47 -9.00
N PRO A 506 -0.79 6.99 -9.24
CA PRO A 506 0.34 7.29 -8.36
C PRO A 506 0.60 8.80 -8.33
N LEU A 507 1.01 9.29 -7.17
CA LEU A 507 1.23 10.72 -6.95
C LEU A 507 2.70 11.10 -7.14
N ALA A 508 2.95 12.30 -7.65
CA ALA A 508 4.30 12.84 -7.68
C ALA A 508 4.77 13.20 -6.26
N TYR A 509 6.08 13.25 -6.05
CA TYR A 509 6.66 13.78 -4.82
C TYR A 509 6.15 15.19 -4.57
N LYS A 510 5.61 15.41 -3.36
CA LYS A 510 5.13 16.71 -2.92
C LYS A 510 6.05 17.21 -1.81
N GLU A 511 7.03 18.00 -2.22
CA GLU A 511 7.85 18.78 -1.30
C GLU A 511 6.93 19.66 -0.44
N ASP A 512 7.23 19.76 0.85
CA ASP A 512 6.47 20.59 1.81
C ASP A 512 4.96 20.29 1.84
N ALA A 513 4.59 19.02 1.63
CA ALA A 513 3.18 18.60 1.66
C ALA A 513 2.47 18.92 2.98
N ALA A 514 3.23 18.90 4.10
CA ALA A 514 2.74 19.18 5.43
C ALA A 514 3.07 20.61 5.87
N ASP A 515 2.16 21.22 6.63
CA ASP A 515 2.34 22.53 7.26
C ASP A 515 3.50 22.51 8.27
N ASP A 516 4.36 23.51 8.16
CA ASP A 516 5.54 23.62 9.03
C ASP A 516 5.17 24.17 10.41
N ASN A 517 5.92 23.74 11.42
CA ASN A 517 5.85 24.23 12.79
C ASN A 517 4.47 24.12 13.46
N VAL A 518 3.58 23.26 12.95
CA VAL A 518 2.29 22.97 13.56
C VAL A 518 2.46 21.96 14.68
N ILE A 519 1.87 22.26 15.84
CA ILE A 519 1.90 21.40 17.03
C ILE A 519 0.56 20.72 17.19
N PHE A 520 0.61 19.40 17.40
CA PHE A 520 -0.56 18.59 17.71
C PHE A 520 -0.42 17.96 19.09
N THR A 521 -1.48 18.10 19.88
CA THR A 521 -1.66 17.45 21.19
C THR A 521 -2.70 16.35 21.06
N ARG A 522 -2.38 15.13 21.47
CA ARG A 522 -3.33 14.00 21.45
C ARG A 522 -4.19 14.03 22.70
N PHE A 523 -5.40 13.47 22.63
CA PHE A 523 -6.27 13.24 23.79
C PHE A 523 -7.01 11.91 23.62
N GLU A 524 -7.47 11.33 24.72
CA GLU A 524 -8.22 10.08 24.70
C GLU A 524 -9.71 10.34 24.46
N LYS A 525 -10.31 9.51 23.60
CA LYS A 525 -11.76 9.44 23.39
C LYS A 525 -12.25 8.04 23.76
N SER A 526 -13.44 7.97 24.34
CA SER A 526 -14.11 6.69 24.61
C SER A 526 -14.92 6.25 23.40
N VAL A 527 -14.95 4.94 23.15
CA VAL A 527 -15.86 4.29 22.21
C VAL A 527 -16.81 3.42 23.03
N CYS A 528 -18.11 3.53 22.77
CA CYS A 528 -19.09 2.67 23.43
C CYS A 528 -19.09 1.31 22.72
N LEU A 529 -18.82 0.26 23.49
CA LEU A 529 -18.89 -1.13 23.04
C LEU A 529 -20.33 -1.60 23.27
N ASN A 530 -21.19 -1.49 22.27
CA ASN A 530 -22.52 -2.06 22.39
C ASN A 530 -22.40 -3.59 22.30
N THR A 531 -22.42 -4.26 23.45
CA THR A 531 -22.33 -5.74 23.52
C THR A 531 -23.64 -6.42 23.11
N LYS A 532 -24.72 -5.66 22.90
CA LYS A 532 -25.94 -6.15 22.26
C LYS A 532 -25.89 -5.74 20.81
N GLU A 533 -25.81 -6.71 19.90
CA GLU A 533 -26.10 -6.45 18.50
C GLU A 533 -27.60 -6.15 18.38
N GLU A 534 -27.97 -4.87 18.45
CA GLU A 534 -29.30 -4.45 18.03
C GLU A 534 -29.29 -4.38 16.50
N PRO A 535 -30.11 -5.20 15.83
CA PRO A 535 -30.15 -5.23 14.37
C PRO A 535 -30.71 -3.90 13.85
N ILE A 536 -30.26 -3.51 12.66
CA ILE A 536 -30.96 -2.46 11.91
C ILE A 536 -32.27 -3.08 11.42
N VAL A 537 -33.40 -2.50 11.84
CA VAL A 537 -34.74 -2.98 11.50
C VAL A 537 -35.16 -2.32 10.19
N GLU A 538 -35.31 -3.09 9.12
CA GLU A 538 -35.89 -2.58 7.88
C GLU A 538 -37.36 -2.24 8.10
N ILE A 539 -37.77 -1.03 7.70
CA ILE A 539 -39.15 -0.56 7.74
C ILE A 539 -39.68 -0.33 6.33
N HIS A 540 -40.85 -0.87 6.03
CA HIS A 540 -41.52 -0.69 4.74
C HIS A 540 -42.55 0.44 4.82
N ASP A 541 -43.22 0.59 5.96
CA ASP A 541 -44.21 1.64 6.25
C ASP A 541 -43.83 2.42 7.52
N PHE A 542 -44.02 3.75 7.52
CA PHE A 542 -43.79 4.59 8.68
C PHE A 542 -44.65 4.21 9.91
N LYS A 543 -45.78 3.54 9.70
CA LYS A 543 -46.63 3.00 10.79
C LYS A 543 -45.92 1.97 11.66
N GLU A 544 -44.87 1.34 11.16
CA GLU A 544 -44.05 0.42 11.97
C GLU A 544 -43.35 1.15 13.13
N LEU A 545 -43.12 2.45 12.99
CA LEU A 545 -42.56 3.31 14.04
C LEU A 545 -43.62 3.78 15.05
N TYR A 546 -44.88 3.35 14.95
CA TYR A 546 -45.92 3.71 15.94
C TYR A 546 -45.79 2.90 17.22
N HIS A 547 -45.06 1.77 17.16
CA HIS A 547 -44.96 0.78 18.24
C HIS A 547 -43.52 0.59 18.72
N LEU A 548 -42.73 1.68 18.79
CA LEU A 548 -41.40 1.65 19.41
C LEU A 548 -41.50 1.33 20.90
N ASP A 549 -40.41 0.86 21.50
CA ASP A 549 -40.33 0.57 22.94
C ASP A 549 -40.67 1.81 23.79
N ASP A 550 -41.35 1.61 24.92
CA ASP A 550 -41.76 2.69 25.84
C ASP A 550 -40.55 3.48 26.38
N ALA A 551 -39.35 2.88 26.39
CA ALA A 551 -38.11 3.55 26.77
C ALA A 551 -37.63 4.57 25.72
N ILE A 552 -38.07 4.48 24.47
CA ILE A 552 -37.69 5.42 23.41
C ILE A 552 -38.42 6.75 23.59
N GLY A 553 -37.66 7.76 24.02
CA GLY A 553 -38.15 9.12 24.26
C GLY A 553 -37.96 10.06 23.09
N SER A 554 -37.14 9.70 22.09
CA SER A 554 -36.93 10.52 20.90
C SER A 554 -36.62 9.70 19.65
N VAL A 555 -37.06 10.20 18.50
CA VAL A 555 -36.76 9.64 17.18
C VAL A 555 -36.05 10.69 16.34
N ILE A 556 -34.86 10.35 15.86
CA ILE A 556 -34.03 11.21 15.01
C ILE A 556 -34.11 10.68 13.57
N PHE A 557 -34.34 11.56 12.60
CA PHE A 557 -34.43 11.20 11.19
C PHE A 557 -33.28 11.83 10.40
N ASP A 558 -32.73 11.08 9.45
CA ASP A 558 -32.13 11.68 8.26
C ASP A 558 -33.21 12.35 7.41
N LEU A 559 -32.80 13.24 6.50
CA LEU A 559 -33.70 13.99 5.64
C LEU A 559 -33.78 13.41 4.23
N ASP A 560 -32.66 13.41 3.50
CA ASP A 560 -32.57 13.07 2.09
C ASP A 560 -32.88 11.58 1.89
N ASP A 561 -33.76 11.25 0.93
CA ASP A 561 -34.26 9.89 0.62
C ASP A 561 -34.91 9.11 1.79
N THR A 562 -34.95 9.68 3.00
CA THR A 562 -35.64 9.14 4.18
C THR A 562 -37.04 9.75 4.33
N LEU A 563 -37.17 11.08 4.34
CA LEU A 563 -38.46 11.78 4.53
C LEU A 563 -39.08 12.30 3.24
N TYR A 564 -38.29 12.40 2.17
CA TYR A 564 -38.70 12.87 0.85
C TYR A 564 -37.73 12.38 -0.23
N SER A 565 -38.06 12.58 -1.52
CA SER A 565 -37.20 12.15 -2.63
C SER A 565 -36.10 13.16 -2.96
N GLU A 566 -34.83 12.75 -2.82
CA GLU A 566 -33.69 13.55 -3.26
C GLU A 566 -33.65 13.66 -4.80
N LYS A 567 -34.13 12.64 -5.52
CA LYS A 567 -34.32 12.72 -6.99
C LYS A 567 -35.25 13.87 -7.38
N ASP A 568 -36.34 14.08 -6.65
CA ASP A 568 -37.26 15.18 -6.93
C ASP A 568 -36.64 16.55 -6.60
N TYR A 569 -35.80 16.64 -5.56
CA TYR A 569 -34.99 17.83 -5.32
C TYR A 569 -34.07 18.12 -6.51
N VAL A 570 -33.30 17.14 -6.98
CA VAL A 570 -32.41 17.28 -8.14
C VAL A 570 -33.21 17.68 -9.39
N ARG A 571 -34.37 17.05 -9.65
CA ARG A 571 -35.26 17.41 -10.77
C ARG A 571 -35.77 18.84 -10.66
N SER A 572 -36.16 19.29 -9.46
CA SER A 572 -36.61 20.68 -9.25
C SER A 572 -35.52 21.69 -9.60
N SER A 573 -34.25 21.34 -9.37
CA SER A 573 -33.11 22.17 -9.75
C SER A 573 -32.94 22.32 -11.27
N PHE A 574 -33.30 21.31 -12.07
CA PHE A 574 -33.20 21.36 -13.54
C PHE A 574 -34.13 22.39 -14.16
N ARG A 575 -35.25 22.74 -13.49
CA ARG A 575 -36.14 23.85 -13.90
C ARG A 575 -35.45 25.21 -13.84
N VAL A 576 -34.43 25.35 -13.01
CA VAL A 576 -33.61 26.57 -12.94
C VAL A 576 -32.68 26.63 -14.13
N VAL A 577 -32.04 25.50 -14.45
CA VAL A 577 -31.15 25.39 -15.61
C VAL A 577 -31.90 25.64 -16.92
N GLU A 578 -33.13 25.12 -17.04
CA GLU A 578 -34.04 25.37 -18.16
C GLU A 578 -34.33 26.87 -18.37
N ARG A 579 -34.43 27.64 -17.29
CA ARG A 579 -34.60 29.10 -17.34
C ARG A 579 -33.33 29.85 -17.74
N ILE A 580 -32.15 29.30 -17.43
CA ILE A 580 -30.85 29.91 -17.75
C ILE A 580 -30.45 29.65 -19.20
N LEU A 581 -30.82 28.48 -19.73
CA LEU A 581 -30.42 27.99 -21.06
C LEU A 581 -31.65 27.69 -21.94
N PRO A 582 -32.53 28.68 -22.20
CA PRO A 582 -33.72 28.47 -23.02
C PRO A 582 -33.40 28.07 -24.47
N GLU A 583 -32.18 28.33 -24.94
CA GLU A 583 -31.69 27.97 -26.27
C GLU A 583 -31.49 26.45 -26.44
N VAL A 584 -31.29 25.71 -25.35
CA VAL A 584 -31.13 24.25 -25.40
C VAL A 584 -32.50 23.58 -25.39
N LYS A 585 -32.99 23.18 -26.57
CA LYS A 585 -34.29 22.51 -26.70
C LYS A 585 -34.39 21.27 -25.79
N ASN A 586 -35.50 21.19 -25.04
CA ASN A 586 -35.84 20.11 -24.13
C ASN A 586 -34.76 19.82 -23.06
N ILE A 587 -34.02 20.84 -22.61
CA ILE A 587 -32.93 20.67 -21.66
C ILE A 587 -33.36 19.97 -20.37
N PHE A 588 -34.55 20.28 -19.82
CA PHE A 588 -35.07 19.61 -18.63
C PHE A 588 -35.14 18.09 -18.80
N ASN A 589 -35.77 17.62 -19.88
CA ASN A 589 -35.89 16.19 -20.16
C ASN A 589 -34.53 15.52 -20.41
N LYS A 590 -33.58 16.23 -21.02
CA LYS A 590 -32.22 15.72 -21.21
C LYS A 590 -31.48 15.56 -19.89
N LEU A 591 -31.61 16.53 -18.98
CA LEU A 591 -31.02 16.48 -17.64
C LEU A 591 -31.61 15.32 -16.82
N CYS A 592 -32.94 15.16 -16.84
CA CYS A 592 -33.61 14.01 -16.22
C CYS A 592 -33.11 12.67 -16.78
N ALA A 593 -32.99 12.55 -18.10
CA ALA A 593 -32.53 11.32 -18.74
C ALA A 593 -31.05 11.01 -18.43
N ALA A 594 -30.20 12.03 -18.25
CA ALA A 594 -28.82 11.84 -17.81
C ALA A 594 -28.75 11.37 -16.35
N LEU A 595 -29.59 11.94 -15.47
CA LEU A 595 -29.73 11.51 -14.08
C LEU A 595 -30.17 10.03 -13.98
N GLU A 596 -31.17 9.63 -14.76
CA GLU A 596 -31.65 8.24 -14.80
C GLU A 596 -30.62 7.24 -15.31
N LYS A 597 -29.61 7.71 -16.07
CA LYS A 597 -28.48 6.90 -16.53
C LYS A 597 -27.29 6.91 -15.57
N GLY A 598 -27.39 7.57 -14.41
CA GLY A 598 -26.28 7.74 -13.48
C GLY A 598 -25.15 8.63 -14.02
N GLN A 599 -25.43 9.50 -15.00
CA GLN A 599 -24.44 10.40 -15.61
C GLN A 599 -24.48 11.78 -14.93
N PRO A 600 -23.35 12.52 -14.85
CA PRO A 600 -23.32 13.91 -14.37
C PRO A 600 -24.22 14.79 -15.27
N PRO A 601 -25.41 15.23 -14.81
CA PRO A 601 -26.44 15.70 -15.74
C PRO A 601 -26.02 16.98 -16.48
N LEU A 602 -25.48 17.95 -15.77
CA LEU A 602 -25.06 19.23 -16.34
C LEU A 602 -23.91 19.05 -17.34
N GLU A 603 -22.84 18.38 -16.95
CA GLU A 603 -21.66 18.19 -17.78
C GLU A 603 -22.01 17.41 -19.04
N THR A 604 -22.84 16.38 -18.90
CA THR A 604 -23.29 15.54 -20.03
C THR A 604 -24.09 16.38 -21.02
N VAL A 605 -25.14 17.05 -20.57
CA VAL A 605 -26.05 17.81 -21.44
C VAL A 605 -25.36 19.03 -22.06
N LEU A 606 -24.50 19.73 -21.31
CA LEU A 606 -23.74 20.87 -21.83
C LEU A 606 -22.72 20.44 -22.91
N LYS A 607 -22.07 19.28 -22.74
CA LYS A 607 -21.15 18.73 -23.74
C LYS A 607 -21.88 18.26 -24.98
N GLU A 608 -23.00 17.55 -24.83
CA GLU A 608 -23.85 17.12 -25.94
C GLU A 608 -24.44 18.30 -26.73
N ALA A 609 -24.75 19.40 -26.04
CA ALA A 609 -25.21 20.63 -26.67
C ALA A 609 -24.07 21.45 -27.30
N GLY A 610 -22.80 21.08 -27.10
CA GLY A 610 -21.64 21.79 -27.67
C GLY A 610 -21.35 23.15 -27.05
N ILE A 611 -21.88 23.43 -25.84
CA ILE A 611 -21.76 24.73 -25.16
C ILE A 611 -21.00 24.65 -23.83
N TYR A 612 -20.39 23.49 -23.54
CA TYR A 612 -19.65 23.27 -22.30
C TYR A 612 -18.48 24.25 -22.13
N SER A 613 -18.47 24.94 -20.98
CA SER A 613 -17.32 25.67 -20.45
C SER A 613 -17.37 25.64 -18.92
N ASP A 614 -16.21 25.73 -18.27
CA ASP A 614 -16.12 25.73 -16.80
C ASP A 614 -16.90 26.91 -16.18
N GLU A 615 -16.87 28.07 -16.84
CA GLU A 615 -17.62 29.27 -16.42
C GLU A 615 -19.14 29.04 -16.48
N LEU A 616 -19.64 28.42 -17.55
CA LEU A 616 -21.07 28.13 -17.68
C LEU A 616 -21.53 27.06 -16.68
N LEU A 617 -20.71 26.02 -16.49
CA LEU A 617 -20.99 24.98 -15.50
C LEU A 617 -21.07 25.58 -14.09
N LEU A 618 -20.14 26.47 -13.74
CA LEU A 618 -20.14 27.19 -12.48
C LEU A 618 -21.41 28.03 -12.31
N LYS A 619 -21.78 28.82 -13.32
CA LYS A 619 -23.00 29.63 -13.32
C LYS A 619 -24.27 28.80 -13.10
N CYS A 620 -24.39 27.64 -13.76
CA CYS A 620 -25.51 26.73 -13.55
C CYS A 620 -25.54 26.17 -12.13
N ARG A 621 -24.39 25.75 -11.59
CA ARG A 621 -24.27 25.23 -10.22
C ARG A 621 -24.61 26.28 -9.15
N GLU A 622 -24.19 27.53 -9.33
CA GLU A 622 -24.53 28.64 -8.43
C GLU A 622 -26.04 28.91 -8.43
N ALA A 623 -26.67 28.94 -9.59
CA ALA A 623 -28.11 29.15 -9.66
C ALA A 623 -28.91 27.98 -9.06
N ILE A 624 -28.43 26.75 -9.20
CA ILE A 624 -29.00 25.58 -8.51
C ILE A 624 -28.88 25.74 -6.99
N ARG A 625 -27.77 26.26 -6.46
CA ARG A 625 -27.63 26.45 -5.00
C ARG A 625 -28.62 27.47 -4.42
N ASP A 626 -29.13 28.37 -5.25
CA ASP A 626 -29.96 29.50 -4.83
C ASP A 626 -31.46 29.29 -5.07
N HIS A 627 -31.86 28.14 -5.61
CA HIS A 627 -33.27 27.87 -5.92
C HIS A 627 -34.10 27.49 -4.70
N LYS A 628 -35.40 27.83 -4.75
CA LYS A 628 -36.39 27.28 -3.83
C LYS A 628 -36.85 25.92 -4.36
N PRO A 629 -36.65 24.82 -3.59
CA PRO A 629 -37.03 23.48 -4.04
C PRO A 629 -38.54 23.31 -4.23
N GLU A 630 -38.92 22.53 -5.23
CA GLU A 630 -40.30 22.05 -5.44
C GLU A 630 -40.37 20.58 -5.05
N ILE A 631 -40.49 20.30 -3.75
CA ILE A 631 -40.45 18.96 -3.16
C ILE A 631 -41.56 18.77 -2.13
N THR A 632 -41.93 17.52 -1.87
CA THR A 632 -42.96 17.15 -0.88
C THR A 632 -42.51 15.95 -0.05
N LEU A 633 -42.94 15.90 1.20
CA LEU A 633 -42.73 14.73 2.07
C LEU A 633 -43.38 13.47 1.48
N TYR A 634 -42.80 12.32 1.77
CA TYR A 634 -43.43 11.04 1.48
C TYR A 634 -44.78 10.88 2.21
N GLU A 635 -45.64 10.05 1.64
CA GLU A 635 -46.93 9.69 2.24
C GLU A 635 -46.69 9.04 3.62
N GLY A 636 -47.48 9.44 4.64
CA GLY A 636 -47.38 8.91 5.99
C GLY A 636 -46.41 9.65 6.93
N VAL A 637 -45.51 10.49 6.42
CA VAL A 637 -44.54 11.22 7.28
C VAL A 637 -45.23 12.17 8.25
N LYS A 638 -46.25 12.91 7.78
CA LYS A 638 -46.97 13.88 8.63
C LYS A 638 -47.77 13.17 9.72
N GLU A 639 -48.40 12.05 9.37
CA GLU A 639 -49.14 11.19 10.27
C GLU A 639 -48.22 10.58 11.33
N LEU A 640 -47.02 10.13 10.92
CA LEU A 640 -46.00 9.64 11.84
C LEU A 640 -45.56 10.70 12.84
N PHE A 641 -45.24 11.91 12.37
CA PHE A 641 -44.77 12.97 13.27
C PHE A 641 -45.86 13.35 14.27
N PHE A 642 -47.11 13.42 13.81
CA PHE A 642 -48.25 13.62 14.69
C PHE A 642 -48.38 12.52 15.76
N GLU A 643 -48.25 11.25 15.38
CA GLU A 643 -48.34 10.11 16.30
C GLU A 643 -47.17 10.08 17.30
N LEU A 644 -45.94 10.39 16.88
CA LEU A 644 -44.80 10.48 17.81
C LEU A 644 -45.02 11.57 18.85
N HIS A 645 -45.56 12.73 18.45
CA HIS A 645 -45.91 13.79 19.39
C HIS A 645 -47.05 13.41 20.34
N THR A 646 -48.08 12.68 19.88
CA THR A 646 -49.16 12.20 20.77
C THR A 646 -48.63 11.23 21.83
N GLN A 647 -47.61 10.45 21.48
CA GLN A 647 -46.87 9.57 22.37
C GLN A 647 -45.81 10.28 23.22
N LYS A 648 -45.72 11.62 23.15
CA LYS A 648 -44.74 12.46 23.87
C LYS A 648 -43.28 12.14 23.55
N ARG A 649 -43.01 11.69 22.33
CA ARG A 649 -41.65 11.47 21.82
C ARG A 649 -41.19 12.72 21.11
N SER A 650 -39.94 13.14 21.37
CA SER A 650 -39.35 14.30 20.70
C SER A 650 -38.82 13.90 19.32
N ILE A 651 -39.00 14.77 18.33
CA ILE A 651 -38.59 14.53 16.94
C ILE A 651 -37.36 15.37 16.62
N GLY A 652 -36.28 14.69 16.26
CA GLY A 652 -35.04 15.31 15.81
C GLY A 652 -34.81 15.13 14.31
N LEU A 653 -34.24 16.12 13.64
CA LEU A 653 -33.69 15.99 12.29
C LEU A 653 -32.20 16.21 12.31
N LEU A 654 -31.44 15.27 11.72
CA LEU A 654 -29.99 15.37 11.60
C LEU A 654 -29.58 15.36 10.12
N ILE A 655 -29.08 16.50 9.64
CA ILE A 655 -29.00 16.78 8.20
C ILE A 655 -27.58 17.18 7.82
N ASP A 656 -26.99 16.47 6.86
CA ASP A 656 -25.66 16.78 6.33
C ASP A 656 -25.73 17.72 5.12
N GLY A 657 -24.78 18.64 5.01
CA GLY A 657 -24.65 19.51 3.83
C GLY A 657 -24.86 20.98 4.09
N THR A 658 -24.75 21.77 3.03
CA THR A 658 -24.60 23.23 3.14
C THR A 658 -25.83 23.89 3.78
N PRO A 659 -25.64 24.75 4.80
CA PRO A 659 -26.74 25.34 5.57
C PRO A 659 -27.82 26.00 4.72
N LYS A 660 -27.42 26.77 3.70
CA LYS A 660 -28.35 27.45 2.79
C LYS A 660 -29.28 26.47 2.06
N VAL A 661 -28.72 25.39 1.53
CA VAL A 661 -29.46 24.38 0.77
C VAL A 661 -30.40 23.61 1.69
N GLN A 662 -29.90 23.17 2.84
CA GLN A 662 -30.69 22.37 3.78
C GLN A 662 -31.83 23.18 4.41
N ARG A 663 -31.61 24.47 4.73
CA ARG A 663 -32.69 25.37 5.17
C ARG A 663 -33.79 25.55 4.12
N ALA A 664 -33.43 25.62 2.84
CA ALA A 664 -34.42 25.73 1.77
C ALA A 664 -35.27 24.44 1.63
N LYS A 665 -34.65 23.26 1.81
CA LYS A 665 -35.35 21.96 1.86
C LYS A 665 -36.31 21.90 3.06
N ILE A 666 -35.84 22.26 4.25
CA ILE A 666 -36.64 22.30 5.49
C ILE A 666 -37.87 23.19 5.34
N GLU A 667 -37.70 24.42 4.81
CA GLU A 667 -38.79 25.37 4.60
C GLU A 667 -39.81 24.84 3.58
N ALA A 668 -39.35 24.26 2.47
CA ALA A 668 -40.22 23.71 1.43
C ALA A 668 -41.08 22.54 1.95
N LEU A 669 -40.50 21.70 2.81
CA LEU A 669 -41.18 20.55 3.41
C LEU A 669 -42.03 20.91 4.65
N GLY A 670 -41.84 22.10 5.22
CA GLY A 670 -42.54 22.58 6.41
C GLY A 670 -42.09 21.89 7.71
N LEU A 671 -40.86 21.37 7.72
CA LEU A 671 -40.30 20.59 8.83
C LEU A 671 -39.95 21.45 10.05
N ASP A 672 -39.72 22.74 9.85
CA ASP A 672 -39.50 23.75 10.90
C ASP A 672 -40.64 23.85 11.91
N LYS A 673 -41.84 23.39 11.51
CA LYS A 673 -43.05 23.40 12.35
C LYS A 673 -43.39 22.04 12.94
N MET A 674 -42.68 20.99 12.53
CA MET A 674 -43.01 19.60 12.88
C MET A 674 -41.92 18.93 13.71
N ALA A 675 -40.64 19.30 13.53
CA ALA A 675 -39.54 18.78 14.33
C ALA A 675 -39.30 19.65 15.57
N ASP A 676 -38.95 19.01 16.69
CA ASP A 676 -38.60 19.69 17.94
C ASP A 676 -37.17 20.25 17.89
N GLU A 677 -36.26 19.53 17.23
CA GLU A 677 -34.87 19.95 17.05
C GLU A 677 -34.38 19.63 15.62
N ILE A 678 -33.70 20.59 15.00
CA ILE A 678 -33.10 20.42 13.67
C ILE A 678 -31.62 20.78 13.75
N LEU A 679 -30.76 19.82 13.45
CA LEU A 679 -29.33 19.99 13.42
C LEU A 679 -28.80 19.84 11.98
N ILE A 680 -28.39 20.96 11.39
CA ILE A 680 -27.60 20.95 10.15
C ILE A 680 -26.13 20.88 10.53
N THR A 681 -25.47 19.78 10.19
CA THR A 681 -24.13 19.46 10.71
C THR A 681 -23.04 20.44 10.27
N ASP A 682 -23.12 20.94 9.03
CA ASP A 682 -22.19 21.94 8.50
C ASP A 682 -22.23 23.27 9.26
N GLU A 683 -23.33 23.59 9.98
CA GLU A 683 -23.40 24.80 10.81
C GLU A 683 -22.48 24.74 12.03
N LEU A 684 -22.10 23.53 12.47
CA LEU A 684 -21.28 23.31 13.65
C LEU A 684 -19.79 23.57 13.39
N ALA A 685 -19.33 23.40 12.15
CA ALA A 685 -17.92 23.51 11.81
C ALA A 685 -17.39 24.95 11.83
N GLY A 686 -18.22 25.96 11.53
CA GLY A 686 -17.73 27.33 11.35
C GLY A 686 -16.65 27.40 10.25
N HIS A 687 -15.39 27.69 10.61
CA HIS A 687 -14.22 27.63 9.72
C HIS A 687 -13.44 26.30 9.80
N GLY A 688 -13.89 25.35 10.63
CA GLY A 688 -13.27 24.04 10.84
C GLY A 688 -13.69 22.99 9.82
N ASN A 689 -13.30 21.73 10.07
CA ASN A 689 -13.57 20.60 9.19
C ASN A 689 -15.01 20.10 9.36
N VAL A 690 -15.89 20.39 8.39
CA VAL A 690 -17.28 19.91 8.35
C VAL A 690 -17.41 18.39 8.48
N MET A 691 -16.41 17.63 8.01
CA MET A 691 -16.47 16.18 8.00
C MET A 691 -16.44 15.56 9.41
N GLU A 692 -16.01 16.29 10.44
CA GLU A 692 -16.08 15.81 11.84
C GLU A 692 -17.50 15.85 12.41
N PHE A 693 -18.36 16.69 11.82
CA PHE A 693 -19.72 16.93 12.31
C PHE A 693 -20.77 16.18 11.50
N ARG A 694 -20.42 15.69 10.31
CA ARG A 694 -21.32 14.88 9.47
C ARG A 694 -21.41 13.43 9.93
N LYS A 695 -22.46 12.71 9.53
CA LYS A 695 -22.48 11.24 9.63
C LYS A 695 -21.33 10.67 8.79
N PRO A 696 -20.63 9.60 9.23
CA PRO A 696 -20.97 8.66 10.31
C PRO A 696 -20.43 9.03 11.71
N ASN A 697 -20.04 10.28 11.98
CA ASN A 697 -19.44 10.63 13.28
C ASN A 697 -20.48 10.67 14.40
N ASP A 698 -20.04 10.42 15.63
CA ASP A 698 -20.87 10.38 16.85
C ASP A 698 -21.22 11.76 17.39
N LEU A 699 -20.35 12.74 17.18
CA LEU A 699 -20.50 14.11 17.66
C LEU A 699 -21.87 14.76 17.36
N PRO A 700 -22.41 14.73 16.12
CA PRO A 700 -23.75 15.24 15.86
C PRO A 700 -24.84 14.60 16.74
N PHE A 701 -24.78 13.29 16.95
CA PHE A 701 -25.74 12.56 17.79
C PHE A 701 -25.58 12.91 19.27
N LEU A 702 -24.36 13.13 19.74
CA LEU A 702 -24.10 13.60 21.11
C LEU A 702 -24.60 15.04 21.33
N ILE A 703 -24.58 15.88 20.29
CA ILE A 703 -25.20 17.20 20.32
C ILE A 703 -26.72 17.06 20.39
N MET A 704 -27.32 16.21 19.55
CA MET A 704 -28.76 15.91 19.60
C MET A 704 -29.19 15.37 20.97
N LYS A 705 -28.45 14.42 21.54
CA LYS A 705 -28.61 13.93 22.93
C LYS A 705 -28.71 15.08 23.92
N LYS A 706 -27.82 16.07 23.83
CA LYS A 706 -27.79 17.22 24.73
C LYS A 706 -28.94 18.19 24.48
N ARG A 707 -29.34 18.42 23.23
CA ARG A 707 -30.41 19.37 22.87
C ARG A 707 -31.81 18.82 23.19
N LEU A 708 -32.02 17.53 22.93
CA LEU A 708 -33.27 16.82 23.21
C LEU A 708 -33.37 16.33 24.66
N ASP A 709 -32.26 16.34 25.41
CA ASP A 709 -32.16 15.84 26.79
C ASP A 709 -32.63 14.37 26.96
N VAL A 710 -32.34 13.54 25.95
CA VAL A 710 -32.63 12.10 25.96
C VAL A 710 -31.32 11.32 25.83
N PRO A 711 -31.03 10.33 26.69
CA PRO A 711 -29.85 9.47 26.51
C PRO A 711 -29.89 8.73 25.16
N CYS A 712 -28.75 8.54 24.49
CA CYS A 712 -28.71 7.87 23.18
C CYS A 712 -29.37 6.48 23.19
N ARG A 713 -29.26 5.73 24.29
CA ARG A 713 -29.91 4.42 24.44
C ARG A 713 -31.45 4.47 24.46
N ASN A 714 -32.02 5.65 24.66
CA ASN A 714 -33.45 5.93 24.66
C ASN A 714 -33.86 6.71 23.41
N MET A 715 -33.01 6.68 22.37
CA MET A 715 -33.26 7.30 21.08
C MET A 715 -33.32 6.24 19.98
N ALA A 716 -34.21 6.46 19.02
CA ALA A 716 -34.23 5.74 17.75
C ALA A 716 -33.67 6.64 16.65
N PHE A 717 -32.98 6.05 15.67
CA PHE A 717 -32.53 6.72 14.46
C PHE A 717 -33.13 6.06 13.22
N VAL A 718 -33.60 6.88 12.28
CA VAL A 718 -34.20 6.46 11.01
C VAL A 718 -33.43 7.08 9.85
N GLY A 719 -32.99 6.27 8.90
CA GLY A 719 -32.23 6.72 7.73
C GLY A 719 -32.34 5.76 6.54
N ASP A 720 -31.74 6.10 5.41
CA ASP A 720 -31.79 5.34 4.17
C ASP A 720 -30.43 4.71 3.79
N ASP A 721 -29.30 5.26 4.25
CA ASP A 721 -27.96 4.79 3.89
C ASP A 721 -27.33 3.92 4.99
N ILE A 722 -27.40 2.59 4.83
CA ILE A 722 -26.81 1.61 5.77
C ILE A 722 -25.30 1.83 5.98
N GLU A 723 -24.57 2.20 4.94
CA GLU A 723 -23.11 2.29 4.98
C GLU A 723 -22.64 3.58 5.67
N LYS A 724 -23.52 4.57 5.85
CA LYS A 724 -23.17 5.90 6.37
C LYS A 724 -23.95 6.26 7.63
N ASP A 725 -25.28 6.17 7.61
CA ASP A 725 -26.11 6.82 8.63
C ASP A 725 -26.10 6.08 9.97
N PHE A 726 -25.97 4.75 9.94
CA PHE A 726 -26.18 3.90 11.10
C PHE A 726 -24.92 3.56 11.89
N ILE A 727 -23.74 3.97 11.42
CA ILE A 727 -22.46 3.66 12.10
C ILE A 727 -22.43 4.27 13.51
N ALA A 728 -22.64 5.59 13.63
CA ALA A 728 -22.63 6.26 14.93
C ALA A 728 -23.82 5.88 15.83
N PRO A 729 -25.08 5.86 15.35
CA PRO A 729 -26.22 5.45 16.16
C PRO A 729 -26.03 4.08 16.81
N ARG A 730 -25.58 3.07 16.05
CA ARG A 730 -25.30 1.73 16.58
C ARG A 730 -24.20 1.74 17.63
N ALA A 731 -23.11 2.48 17.36
CA ALA A 731 -22.01 2.62 18.30
C ALA A 731 -22.46 3.32 19.60
N LEU A 732 -23.44 4.23 19.54
CA LEU A 732 -24.00 4.92 20.70
C LEU A 732 -25.13 4.15 21.40
N GLY A 733 -25.50 2.97 20.88
CA GLY A 733 -26.55 2.11 21.43
C GLY A 733 -27.96 2.60 21.16
N MET A 734 -28.18 3.34 20.07
CA MET A 734 -29.50 3.76 19.61
C MET A 734 -30.21 2.62 18.86
N GLU A 735 -31.55 2.57 18.94
CA GLU A 735 -32.34 1.72 18.05
C GLU A 735 -32.26 2.25 16.62
N CYS A 736 -32.13 1.37 15.62
CA CYS A 736 -31.83 1.76 14.24
C CYS A 736 -32.87 1.20 13.29
N TYR A 737 -33.52 2.07 12.51
CA TYR A 737 -34.55 1.73 11.55
C TYR A 737 -34.16 2.17 10.14
N TRP A 738 -34.08 1.22 9.21
CA TRP A 738 -33.70 1.47 7.83
C TRP A 738 -34.93 1.63 6.95
N LYS A 739 -35.11 2.82 6.38
CA LYS A 739 -36.12 3.07 5.37
C LYS A 739 -35.51 2.82 4.00
N LYS A 740 -35.69 1.60 3.46
CA LYS A 740 -35.27 1.28 2.11
C LYS A 740 -36.08 2.11 1.10
N ASN A 741 -35.37 2.85 0.24
CA ASN A 741 -35.94 3.67 -0.81
C ASN A 741 -35.39 3.22 -2.17
N GLU A 742 -36.15 2.39 -2.89
CA GLU A 742 -35.77 1.87 -4.22
C GLU A 742 -35.64 2.99 -5.28
N ASP A 743 -36.27 4.14 -5.03
CA ASP A 743 -36.15 5.34 -5.84
C ASP A 743 -35.09 6.33 -5.32
N GLY A 744 -34.29 5.95 -4.32
CA GLY A 744 -33.20 6.76 -3.78
C GLY A 744 -32.04 7.00 -4.75
N LEU A 745 -31.17 7.96 -4.45
CA LEU A 745 -29.98 8.26 -5.23
C LEU A 745 -28.75 7.43 -4.86
N TYR A 746 -28.78 6.73 -3.73
CA TYR A 746 -27.59 6.12 -3.11
C TYR A 746 -27.54 4.58 -3.13
N GLU A 747 -28.19 3.92 -4.11
CA GLU A 747 -28.05 2.46 -4.32
C GLU A 747 -26.68 2.02 -4.88
#